data_AF-A0A9D1MAE3-F1
#
_entry.id   AF-A0A9D1MAE3-F1
#
_cell.length_a   1.000
_cell.length_b   1.000
_cell.length_c   1.000
_cell.angle_alpha   90.00
_cell.angle_beta   90.00
_cell.angle_gamma   90.00
#
_symmetry.space_group_name_H-M   'P 1'
#
loop_
_entity.id
_entity.type
_entity.pdbx_description
1 polymer ?
#
loop_
_entity_poly.entity_id
_entity_poly.type
_entity_poly.pdbx_seq_one_letter_code
_entity_poly.pdbx_strand_id
1 'polypeptide(L)'
;MFGKFGRKIVSLTAAVTLLAMLVGCSDSVIVQEEVKRRESTGETWTVMIYMCGSTLEEDHGRASEVLGSLSYDLPENINVVVETGGSRKWNTEDIYSEYIQDFEVQKNGIRLVNQKPSQNMGSSDTLRDFFEWGMDMHPAENYIGVIWDHGGGPMGGAAYDSNNEFDSLKPEEIRDALSGLDSGLDIIGFDASLMSNLETASALSLYADYLVASEDVMPMSGWDYRALFDYISNNPSASSAEVGAAICDGVKNIAGEHERELVSMAVTDLANITTLTLAFDGMAEVMVNAADSIEGLWDISYAMNELEYLGGNSQWEGYSNLIDLGELTNVVTEQVGSPAANIANAISSVVVYRAMSDYHNMSGGLSVYYPHHRETEEISEYRDICMSANYMEFIEKLCIDTEIEGRLNNFEDAGAWAEYSELSKTNTMSADTNANGMYVLEAAHPEIITRAGVNFYMYSADHQGYLYLYRDYNTKYDAESGGYVYEPSGRLPRLNSTPVAMYLVSQNTCFDLYSIPVIYEGERANIRVTRSKQSDNYGEYTILGLWRGVDPESGMADRWYKQLSSGDVVTPIYEMYGGENGAYVEGGDIRIGFTGAKITENLMDDGDYIVSYTAEDLYGITYECDTNNLTSTKGTIRIMNY
;
A
#
# COMPACT_ATOMS: atom_id res chain seq x y z
N MET A 1 1.48 47.63 61.09
CA MET A 1 0.95 48.36 59.92
C MET A 1 2.06 48.38 58.88
N PHE A 2 1.77 47.86 57.67
CA PHE A 2 2.65 47.67 56.49
C PHE A 2 3.70 46.53 56.52
N GLY A 3 3.64 45.68 55.48
CA GLY A 3 4.83 44.99 54.94
C GLY A 3 4.72 43.48 54.68
N LYS A 4 4.14 43.11 53.53
CA LYS A 4 4.32 41.89 52.69
C LYS A 4 5.15 40.71 53.26
N PHE A 5 4.58 39.50 53.28
CA PHE A 5 5.13 38.27 52.66
C PHE A 5 4.13 37.11 52.80
N GLY A 6 3.98 36.29 51.75
CA GLY A 6 3.36 34.95 51.84
C GLY A 6 2.01 34.79 51.14
N ARG A 7 2.02 34.50 49.83
CA ARG A 7 0.91 33.84 49.14
C ARG A 7 1.49 32.78 48.21
N LYS A 8 1.57 31.54 48.71
CA LYS A 8 1.64 30.29 47.94
C LYS A 8 0.83 29.26 48.74
N ILE A 9 0.24 28.30 48.02
CA ILE A 9 -0.67 27.24 48.49
C ILE A 9 -2.15 27.65 48.47
N VAL A 10 -2.73 27.74 47.27
CA VAL A 10 -4.03 27.14 46.91
C VAL A 10 -3.97 26.91 45.41
N SER A 11 -3.79 25.66 44.95
CA SER A 11 -4.06 25.20 43.56
C SER A 11 -3.76 23.71 43.32
N LEU A 12 -3.73 22.84 44.34
CA LEU A 12 -3.42 21.41 44.14
C LEU A 12 -4.56 20.43 44.45
N THR A 13 -5.79 20.92 44.67
CA THR A 13 -6.92 20.05 45.09
C THR A 13 -8.08 20.04 44.11
N ALA A 14 -7.96 20.68 42.95
CA ALA A 14 -8.99 20.70 41.91
C ALA A 14 -8.64 19.84 40.68
N ALA A 15 -7.38 19.46 40.49
CA ALA A 15 -6.94 18.65 39.35
C ALA A 15 -7.08 17.13 39.57
N VAL A 16 -7.13 16.67 40.83
CA VAL A 16 -7.19 15.23 41.17
C VAL A 16 -8.63 14.71 41.18
N THR A 17 -9.64 15.59 41.27
CA THR A 17 -11.05 15.17 41.33
C THR A 17 -11.76 15.14 39.97
N LEU A 18 -11.14 15.69 38.91
CA LEU A 18 -11.68 15.59 37.54
C LEU A 18 -11.22 14.32 36.79
N LEU A 19 -10.17 13.65 37.25
CA LEU A 19 -9.64 12.44 36.63
C LEU A 19 -10.32 11.14 37.11
N ALA A 20 -11.25 11.23 38.07
CA ALA A 20 -11.90 10.07 38.69
C ALA A 20 -13.38 9.87 38.27
N MET A 21 -13.88 10.58 37.25
CA MET A 21 -15.26 10.45 36.76
C MET A 21 -15.39 9.90 35.33
N LEU A 22 -14.35 9.29 34.77
CA LEU A 22 -14.39 8.59 33.47
C LEU A 22 -14.14 7.09 33.57
N VAL A 23 -14.08 6.50 34.77
CA VAL A 23 -14.03 5.04 34.92
C VAL A 23 -15.45 4.52 35.08
N GLY A 24 -16.14 4.42 33.95
CA GLY A 24 -17.42 3.75 33.79
C GLY A 24 -17.29 2.61 32.78
N CYS A 25 -16.81 1.46 33.26
CA CYS A 25 -16.85 0.13 32.63
C CYS A 25 -16.32 -0.01 31.18
N SER A 26 -15.04 -0.31 31.06
CA SER A 26 -14.56 -1.39 30.18
C SER A 26 -13.40 -2.09 30.88
N ASP A 27 -13.54 -3.40 31.09
CA ASP A 27 -12.44 -4.25 31.56
C ASP A 27 -11.50 -4.51 30.37
N SER A 28 -10.47 -3.66 30.21
CA SER A 28 -9.24 -3.94 29.44
C SER A 28 -8.30 -2.73 29.41
N VAL A 29 -7.92 -2.19 30.58
CA VAL A 29 -6.70 -1.36 30.64
C VAL A 29 -5.53 -2.30 30.87
N ILE A 30 -4.89 -2.72 29.79
CA ILE A 30 -3.56 -3.35 29.86
C ILE A 30 -2.61 -2.27 30.36
N VAL A 31 -2.23 -2.36 31.63
CA VAL A 31 -1.10 -1.59 32.18
C VAL A 31 0.15 -2.22 31.57
N GLN A 32 0.71 -1.58 30.54
CA GLN A 32 1.98 -1.98 29.95
C GLN A 32 3.09 -1.94 31.03
N GLU A 33 3.84 -3.04 31.16
CA GLU A 33 5.07 -3.11 31.97
C GLU A 33 6.13 -2.15 31.40
N GLU A 34 7.12 -1.79 32.23
CA GLU A 34 8.20 -0.85 31.88
C GLU A 34 8.85 -1.20 30.53
N VAL A 35 8.77 -0.23 29.62
CA VAL A 35 9.27 -0.26 28.25
C VAL A 35 10.80 -0.49 28.24
N LYS A 36 11.30 -1.44 27.45
CA LYS A 36 12.76 -1.64 27.17
C LYS A 36 13.31 -0.56 26.21
N ARG A 37 12.95 0.72 26.38
CA ARG A 37 13.43 1.81 25.53
C ARG A 37 14.67 2.46 26.10
N ARG A 38 15.57 2.87 25.20
CA ARG A 38 16.85 3.47 25.55
C ARG A 38 16.79 4.96 25.21
N GLU A 39 17.03 5.84 26.18
CA GLU A 39 17.43 7.21 25.82
C GLU A 39 18.90 7.15 25.39
N SER A 40 19.16 7.13 24.08
CA SER A 40 20.50 7.21 23.55
C SER A 40 21.00 8.66 23.45
N THR A 41 22.23 8.89 23.93
CA THR A 41 23.01 10.12 23.73
C THR A 41 24.42 9.80 23.23
N GLY A 42 24.59 8.59 22.66
CA GLY A 42 25.87 7.93 22.49
C GLY A 42 26.50 8.06 21.11
N GLU A 43 27.83 8.00 21.05
CA GLU A 43 28.63 8.22 19.84
C GLU A 43 28.83 6.94 19.01
N THR A 44 28.42 5.76 19.50
CA THR A 44 28.67 4.46 18.84
C THR A 44 27.40 3.80 18.26
N TRP A 45 27.51 3.22 17.07
CA TRP A 45 26.42 2.58 16.34
C TRP A 45 26.79 1.16 15.90
N THR A 46 25.83 0.23 16.01
CA THR A 46 25.90 -1.08 15.36
C THR A 46 24.72 -1.22 14.39
N VAL A 47 25.02 -1.43 13.12
CA VAL A 47 24.05 -1.67 12.04
C VAL A 47 24.05 -3.15 11.70
N MET A 48 22.89 -3.80 11.84
CA MET A 48 22.69 -5.22 11.60
C MET A 48 21.76 -5.41 10.40
N ILE A 49 22.28 -5.95 9.30
CA ILE A 49 21.52 -6.11 8.05
C ILE A 49 21.17 -7.59 7.88
N TYR A 50 19.89 -7.92 8.03
CA TYR A 50 19.32 -9.24 7.80
C TYR A 50 18.91 -9.35 6.33
N MET A 51 19.73 -10.03 5.53
CA MET A 51 19.66 -10.01 4.06
C MET A 51 19.15 -11.36 3.53
N CYS A 52 17.82 -11.47 3.42
CA CYS A 52 17.18 -12.55 2.69
C CYS A 52 17.29 -12.23 1.19
N GLY A 53 18.13 -12.96 0.46
CA GLY A 53 18.48 -12.59 -0.92
C GLY A 53 17.31 -12.74 -1.91
N SER A 54 16.51 -13.81 -1.75
CA SER A 54 15.33 -14.13 -2.57
C SER A 54 15.52 -13.90 -4.08
N THR A 55 14.45 -13.52 -4.79
CA THR A 55 14.47 -13.24 -6.23
C THR A 55 15.28 -11.99 -6.58
N LEU A 56 15.38 -11.00 -5.68
CA LEU A 56 16.24 -9.84 -5.87
C LEU A 56 17.70 -10.23 -6.06
N GLU A 57 18.16 -11.27 -5.40
CA GLU A 57 19.48 -11.84 -5.61
C GLU A 57 19.49 -12.81 -6.80
N GLU A 58 18.56 -13.76 -6.87
CA GLU A 58 18.58 -14.81 -7.91
C GLU A 58 18.58 -14.25 -9.34
N ASP A 59 17.68 -13.31 -9.58
CA ASP A 59 17.32 -12.80 -10.90
C ASP A 59 18.07 -11.50 -11.23
N HIS A 60 18.44 -10.73 -10.20
CA HIS A 60 18.94 -9.38 -10.37
C HIS A 60 20.29 -9.11 -9.68
N GLY A 61 20.80 -10.03 -8.85
CA GLY A 61 22.07 -9.87 -8.15
C GLY A 61 22.12 -8.66 -7.20
N ARG A 62 20.96 -8.18 -6.74
CA ARG A 62 20.85 -6.93 -5.96
C ARG A 62 21.53 -7.03 -4.61
N ALA A 63 21.35 -8.15 -3.90
CA ALA A 63 22.00 -8.35 -2.61
C ALA A 63 23.53 -8.31 -2.76
N SER A 64 24.06 -8.99 -3.78
CA SER A 64 25.48 -8.95 -4.15
C SER A 64 25.99 -7.54 -4.46
N GLU A 65 25.21 -6.73 -5.19
CA GLU A 65 25.55 -5.32 -5.44
C GLU A 65 25.57 -4.47 -4.16
N VAL A 66 24.57 -4.64 -3.28
CA VAL A 66 24.50 -3.97 -1.99
C VAL A 66 25.70 -4.34 -1.14
N LEU A 67 26.03 -5.62 -1.01
CA LEU A 67 27.20 -6.13 -0.27
C LEU A 67 28.51 -5.54 -0.79
N GLY A 68 28.68 -5.43 -2.10
CA GLY A 68 29.82 -4.75 -2.71
C GLY A 68 29.87 -3.25 -2.38
N SER A 69 28.71 -2.63 -2.17
CA SER A 69 28.61 -1.23 -1.76
C SER A 69 29.02 -1.00 -0.30
N LEU A 70 28.84 -1.99 0.58
CA LEU A 70 29.16 -1.89 2.01
C LEU A 70 30.66 -1.75 2.29
N SER A 71 31.55 -2.15 1.37
CA SER A 71 33.00 -1.99 1.52
C SER A 71 33.38 -0.52 1.76
N TYR A 72 33.66 -0.19 3.02
CA TYR A 72 33.88 1.18 3.47
C TYR A 72 34.88 1.22 4.62
N ASP A 73 35.69 2.28 4.68
CA ASP A 73 36.62 2.55 5.79
C ASP A 73 35.83 3.03 7.01
N LEU A 74 35.12 2.11 7.66
CA LEU A 74 34.23 2.42 8.77
C LEU A 74 35.01 3.15 9.88
N PRO A 75 34.47 4.27 10.40
CA PRO A 75 34.99 4.90 11.61
C PRO A 75 34.99 3.93 12.79
N GLU A 76 35.87 4.16 13.77
CA GLU A 76 35.99 3.29 14.95
C GLU A 76 34.71 3.19 15.79
N ASN A 77 33.77 4.13 15.64
CA ASN A 77 32.50 4.17 16.36
C ASN A 77 31.32 3.54 15.59
N ILE A 78 31.55 2.91 14.43
CA ILE A 78 30.50 2.24 13.66
C ILE A 78 30.88 0.79 13.43
N ASN A 79 30.02 -0.13 13.87
CA ASN A 79 30.07 -1.53 13.50
C ASN A 79 28.97 -1.82 12.48
N VAL A 80 29.28 -2.63 11.47
CA VAL A 80 28.26 -3.12 10.52
C VAL A 80 28.45 -4.62 10.36
N VAL A 81 27.36 -5.36 10.57
CA VAL A 81 27.29 -6.80 10.37
C VAL A 81 26.14 -7.16 9.45
N VAL A 82 26.30 -8.25 8.71
CA VAL A 82 25.32 -8.73 7.73
C VAL A 82 25.17 -10.24 7.86
N GLU A 83 23.93 -10.74 7.91
CA GLU A 83 23.63 -12.16 7.74
C GLU A 83 22.98 -12.37 6.38
N THR A 84 23.51 -13.30 5.59
CA THR A 84 23.01 -13.60 4.24
C THR A 84 22.44 -15.01 4.17
N GLY A 85 21.31 -15.16 3.50
CA GLY A 85 20.68 -16.44 3.20
C GLY A 85 19.43 -16.26 2.33
N GLY A 86 18.53 -17.25 2.32
CA GLY A 86 17.20 -17.11 1.71
C GLY A 86 17.16 -16.97 0.18
N SER A 87 18.25 -17.28 -0.51
CA SER A 87 18.36 -17.23 -1.99
C SER A 87 18.88 -18.56 -2.53
N ARG A 88 18.28 -19.05 -3.62
CA ARG A 88 18.69 -20.27 -4.34
C ARG A 88 19.97 -20.08 -5.17
N LYS A 89 20.41 -18.84 -5.38
CA LYS A 89 21.62 -18.52 -6.14
C LYS A 89 22.16 -17.15 -5.77
N TRP A 90 23.45 -17.08 -5.43
CA TRP A 90 24.20 -15.84 -5.26
C TRP A 90 25.09 -15.49 -6.46
N ASN A 91 25.26 -14.20 -6.73
CA ASN A 91 26.02 -13.61 -7.84
C ASN A 91 27.36 -13.01 -7.37
N THR A 92 27.75 -13.27 -6.14
CA THR A 92 29.08 -12.95 -5.58
C THR A 92 29.81 -14.22 -5.18
N GLU A 93 31.14 -14.17 -5.20
CA GLU A 93 31.98 -15.25 -4.66
C GLU A 93 31.83 -15.34 -3.14
N ASP A 94 32.05 -16.54 -2.60
CA ASP A 94 32.10 -16.84 -1.17
C ASP A 94 30.78 -16.68 -0.37
N ILE A 95 29.66 -16.49 -1.06
CA ILE A 95 28.30 -16.60 -0.49
C ILE A 95 27.56 -17.75 -1.18
N TYR A 96 26.94 -18.61 -0.38
CA TYR A 96 26.45 -19.92 -0.81
C TYR A 96 25.04 -20.16 -0.31
N SER A 97 24.16 -20.64 -1.20
CA SER A 97 22.75 -20.90 -0.91
C SER A 97 22.51 -22.00 0.14
N GLU A 98 23.49 -22.87 0.38
CA GLU A 98 23.40 -23.95 1.37
C GLU A 98 23.68 -23.51 2.82
N TYR A 99 23.99 -22.23 3.03
CA TYR A 99 24.40 -21.70 4.33
C TYR A 99 23.70 -20.39 4.67
N ILE A 100 23.59 -20.15 5.97
CA ILE A 100 23.48 -18.80 6.51
C ILE A 100 24.90 -18.35 6.89
N GLN A 101 25.28 -17.16 6.48
CA GLN A 101 26.63 -16.63 6.64
C GLN A 101 26.61 -15.25 7.28
N ASP A 102 27.35 -15.10 8.38
CA ASP A 102 27.49 -13.83 9.09
C ASP A 102 28.80 -13.17 8.68
N PHE A 103 28.74 -11.87 8.40
CA PHE A 103 29.85 -11.06 7.96
C PHE A 103 30.01 -9.81 8.81
N GLU A 104 31.26 -9.40 9.00
CA GLU A 104 31.62 -8.05 9.44
C GLU A 104 32.08 -7.22 8.25
N VAL A 105 31.59 -5.99 8.13
CA VAL A 105 32.08 -5.04 7.12
C VAL A 105 33.45 -4.50 7.54
N GLN A 106 34.35 -4.38 6.57
CA GLN A 106 35.71 -3.85 6.74
C GLN A 106 36.05 -2.89 5.60
N LYS A 107 37.16 -2.15 5.77
CA LYS A 107 37.71 -1.22 4.77
C LYS A 107 37.77 -1.79 3.35
N ASN A 108 38.11 -3.07 3.21
CA ASN A 108 38.38 -3.71 1.92
C ASN A 108 37.37 -4.82 1.59
N GLY A 109 36.14 -4.75 2.12
CA GLY A 109 35.07 -5.69 1.82
C GLY A 109 34.41 -6.25 3.07
N ILE A 110 33.70 -7.36 2.91
CA ILE A 110 33.08 -8.09 4.01
C ILE A 110 33.96 -9.28 4.42
N ARG A 111 34.04 -9.55 5.72
CA ARG A 111 34.79 -10.68 6.29
C ARG A 111 33.81 -11.67 6.89
N LEU A 112 33.79 -12.90 6.37
CA LEU A 112 33.06 -14.01 6.97
C LEU A 112 33.53 -14.26 8.41
N VAL A 113 32.61 -14.28 9.35
CA VAL A 113 32.89 -14.50 10.77
C VAL A 113 32.22 -15.75 11.32
N ASN A 114 31.10 -16.15 10.73
CA ASN A 114 30.40 -17.36 11.10
C ASN A 114 29.64 -17.92 9.88
N GLN A 115 29.44 -19.24 9.88
CA GLN A 115 28.74 -19.95 8.83
C GLN A 115 28.00 -21.13 9.44
N LYS A 116 26.68 -21.16 9.22
CA LYS A 116 25.75 -22.18 9.71
C LYS A 116 25.08 -22.86 8.50
N PRO A 117 24.62 -24.11 8.60
CA PRO A 117 23.72 -24.68 7.59
C PRO A 117 22.54 -23.74 7.34
N SER A 118 21.99 -23.73 6.12
CA SER A 118 20.82 -22.91 5.78
C SER A 118 19.70 -23.10 6.81
N GLN A 119 19.12 -21.98 7.24
CA GLN A 119 17.91 -21.94 8.06
C GLN A 119 16.87 -21.12 7.29
N ASN A 120 15.64 -21.15 7.78
CA ASN A 120 14.56 -20.37 7.19
C ASN A 120 14.68 -18.90 7.59
N MET A 121 14.91 -18.03 6.62
CA MET A 121 15.04 -16.60 6.83
C MET A 121 13.70 -15.89 7.04
N GLY A 122 12.59 -16.52 6.67
CA GLY A 122 11.23 -16.07 7.03
C GLY A 122 10.86 -16.32 8.49
N SER A 123 11.70 -17.00 9.28
CA SER A 123 11.34 -17.38 10.66
C SER A 123 11.83 -16.41 11.74
N SER A 124 10.98 -16.18 12.74
CA SER A 124 11.27 -15.35 13.93
C SER A 124 12.58 -15.75 14.65
N ASP A 125 12.85 -17.05 14.79
CA ASP A 125 14.04 -17.55 15.50
C ASP A 125 15.34 -17.17 14.78
N THR A 126 15.40 -17.27 13.46
CA THR A 126 16.60 -16.90 12.69
C THR A 126 16.90 -15.41 12.82
N LEU A 127 15.87 -14.55 12.72
CA LEU A 127 16.00 -13.11 12.89
C LEU A 127 16.53 -12.75 14.30
N ARG A 128 15.94 -13.35 15.35
CA ARG A 128 16.36 -13.13 16.73
C ARG A 128 17.83 -13.53 16.90
N ASP A 129 18.18 -14.75 16.49
CA ASP A 129 19.52 -15.30 16.67
C ASP A 129 20.59 -14.40 16.03
N PHE A 130 20.31 -13.78 14.88
CA PHE A 130 21.21 -12.83 14.24
C PHE A 130 21.32 -11.51 15.00
N PHE A 131 20.21 -10.90 15.39
CA PHE A 131 20.22 -9.63 16.12
C PHE A 131 20.88 -9.77 17.50
N GLU A 132 20.59 -10.83 18.24
CA GLU A 132 21.27 -11.12 19.52
C GLU A 132 22.78 -11.25 19.31
N TRP A 133 23.20 -12.04 18.31
CA TRP A 133 24.61 -12.22 17.99
C TRP A 133 25.30 -10.89 17.63
N GLY A 134 24.65 -10.05 16.81
CA GLY A 134 25.18 -8.75 16.40
C GLY A 134 25.38 -7.81 17.59
N MET A 135 24.42 -7.77 18.51
CA MET A 135 24.47 -6.95 19.72
C MET A 135 25.52 -7.45 20.72
N ASP A 136 25.67 -8.77 20.87
CA ASP A 136 26.66 -9.39 21.75
C ASP A 136 28.10 -9.20 21.26
N MET A 137 28.32 -9.37 19.96
CA MET A 137 29.65 -9.27 19.34
C MET A 137 30.09 -7.82 19.13
N HIS A 138 29.14 -6.93 18.87
CA HIS A 138 29.38 -5.50 18.65
C HIS A 138 28.51 -4.62 19.55
N PRO A 139 28.77 -4.59 20.87
CA PRO A 139 28.02 -3.73 21.77
C PRO A 139 28.18 -2.26 21.40
N ALA A 140 27.06 -1.56 21.27
CA ALA A 140 27.02 -0.13 20.94
C ALA A 140 26.01 0.62 21.81
N GLU A 141 26.07 1.94 21.71
CA GLU A 141 25.08 2.82 22.33
C GLU A 141 23.79 2.91 21.53
N ASN A 142 23.88 2.72 20.21
CA ASN A 142 22.74 2.72 19.30
C ASN A 142 22.72 1.48 18.41
N TYR A 143 21.54 0.94 18.13
CA TYR A 143 21.33 -0.20 17.23
C TYR A 143 20.35 0.11 16.10
N ILE A 144 20.75 -0.23 14.88
CA ILE A 144 19.86 -0.26 13.71
C ILE A 144 19.73 -1.72 13.27
N GLY A 145 18.52 -2.28 13.35
CA GLY A 145 18.17 -3.54 12.70
C GLY A 145 17.55 -3.26 11.34
N VAL A 146 18.04 -3.90 10.28
CA VAL A 146 17.50 -3.74 8.92
C VAL A 146 17.04 -5.10 8.42
N ILE A 147 15.78 -5.19 7.99
CA ILE A 147 15.23 -6.33 7.27
C ILE A 147 15.21 -5.98 5.79
N TRP A 148 15.97 -6.72 4.98
CA TRP A 148 16.17 -6.48 3.55
C TRP A 148 15.55 -7.61 2.75
N ASP A 149 14.74 -7.27 1.74
CA ASP A 149 14.28 -8.08 0.58
C ASP A 149 13.06 -7.38 -0.09
N HIS A 150 12.03 -8.15 -0.48
CA HIS A 150 10.67 -7.74 -0.75
C HIS A 150 9.87 -7.52 0.54
N GLY A 151 8.72 -6.86 0.37
CA GLY A 151 7.71 -6.71 1.40
C GLY A 151 6.31 -6.88 0.81
N GLY A 152 5.33 -7.17 1.67
CA GLY A 152 3.92 -7.39 1.31
C GLY A 152 2.95 -6.79 2.30
N GLY A 153 3.39 -5.76 3.05
CA GLY A 153 2.55 -5.09 4.03
C GLY A 153 2.25 -5.95 5.27
N PRO A 154 1.18 -5.65 6.01
CA PRO A 154 0.89 -6.32 7.27
C PRO A 154 0.55 -7.80 7.09
N MET A 155 -0.10 -8.16 5.97
CA MET A 155 -0.48 -9.54 5.67
C MET A 155 0.66 -10.33 5.02
N GLY A 156 1.43 -9.70 4.11
CA GLY A 156 2.54 -10.36 3.42
C GLY A 156 3.84 -10.42 4.22
N GLY A 157 4.12 -9.45 5.09
CA GLY A 157 5.39 -9.40 5.84
C GLY A 157 6.59 -9.00 4.97
N ALA A 158 7.80 -9.37 5.39
CA ALA A 158 9.06 -9.05 4.69
C ALA A 158 10.04 -10.24 4.69
N ALA A 159 11.13 -10.15 3.91
CA ALA A 159 12.18 -11.18 3.83
C ALA A 159 11.69 -12.55 3.35
N TYR A 160 11.24 -12.62 2.09
CA TYR A 160 10.63 -13.81 1.50
C TYR A 160 11.68 -14.85 1.13
N ASP A 161 11.80 -15.91 1.92
CA ASP A 161 12.81 -16.95 1.74
C ASP A 161 12.43 -17.91 0.60
N SER A 162 13.00 -17.65 -0.58
CA SER A 162 12.87 -18.49 -1.77
C SER A 162 13.30 -19.96 -1.57
N ASN A 163 14.18 -20.28 -0.61
CA ASN A 163 14.59 -21.66 -0.29
C ASN A 163 13.53 -22.39 0.57
N ASN A 164 12.60 -21.66 1.17
CA ASN A 164 11.57 -22.16 2.08
C ASN A 164 10.16 -21.74 1.62
N GLU A 165 9.85 -21.99 0.33
CA GLU A 165 8.52 -21.75 -0.25
C GLU A 165 8.04 -20.28 -0.12
N PHE A 166 8.97 -19.32 -0.12
CA PHE A 166 8.71 -17.89 0.09
C PHE A 166 8.10 -17.56 1.45
N ASP A 167 8.39 -18.37 2.48
CA ASP A 167 8.07 -18.01 3.86
C ASP A 167 8.68 -16.64 4.23
N SER A 168 7.94 -15.84 4.99
CA SER A 168 8.19 -14.42 5.19
C SER A 168 7.96 -14.04 6.64
N LEU A 169 8.74 -13.08 7.15
CA LEU A 169 8.57 -12.54 8.50
C LEU A 169 7.34 -11.63 8.58
N LYS A 170 6.26 -12.11 9.22
CA LYS A 170 5.09 -11.28 9.53
C LYS A 170 5.37 -10.30 10.69
N PRO A 171 4.65 -9.17 10.82
CA PRO A 171 4.90 -8.19 11.88
C PRO A 171 4.94 -8.77 13.31
N GLU A 172 4.09 -9.75 13.60
CA GLU A 172 4.02 -10.48 14.87
C GLU A 172 5.22 -11.41 15.10
N GLU A 173 5.77 -12.01 14.05
CA GLU A 173 6.98 -12.82 14.15
C GLU A 173 8.22 -11.97 14.38
N ILE A 174 8.27 -10.79 13.76
CA ILE A 174 9.29 -9.78 14.01
C ILE A 174 9.17 -9.30 15.46
N ARG A 175 7.97 -8.97 15.93
CA ARG A 175 7.70 -8.64 17.34
C ARG A 175 8.23 -9.72 18.27
N ASP A 176 7.92 -10.98 18.00
CA ASP A 176 8.32 -12.11 18.83
C ASP A 176 9.85 -12.25 18.87
N ALA A 177 10.53 -12.06 17.73
CA ALA A 177 11.99 -12.03 17.64
C ALA A 177 12.58 -10.90 18.51
N LEU A 178 12.08 -9.68 18.33
CA LEU A 178 12.56 -8.51 19.06
C LEU A 178 12.28 -8.58 20.57
N SER A 179 11.20 -9.27 20.97
CA SER A 179 10.85 -9.46 22.38
C SER A 179 11.87 -10.30 23.15
N GLY A 180 12.58 -11.19 22.43
CA GLY A 180 13.65 -12.02 22.96
C GLY A 180 14.94 -11.25 23.26
N LEU A 181 15.17 -10.11 22.61
CA LEU A 181 16.41 -9.34 22.74
C LEU A 181 16.57 -8.74 24.14
N ASP A 182 17.81 -8.66 24.63
CA ASP A 182 18.14 -8.06 25.92
C ASP A 182 17.86 -6.55 25.98
N SER A 183 17.92 -5.86 24.84
CA SER A 183 17.53 -4.45 24.71
C SER A 183 16.80 -4.19 23.38
N GLY A 184 15.99 -3.13 23.34
CA GLY A 184 15.36 -2.67 22.09
C GLY A 184 16.35 -2.04 21.11
N LEU A 185 15.85 -1.73 19.93
CA LEU A 185 16.58 -1.06 18.84
C LEU A 185 16.26 0.45 18.82
N ASP A 186 17.22 1.27 18.42
CA ASP A 186 16.97 2.69 18.17
C ASP A 186 16.20 2.88 16.86
N ILE A 187 16.51 2.06 15.85
CA ILE A 187 15.81 2.03 14.57
C ILE A 187 15.57 0.57 14.16
N ILE A 188 14.31 0.24 13.84
CA ILE A 188 13.97 -0.91 13.00
C ILE A 188 13.65 -0.39 11.59
N GLY A 189 14.40 -0.90 10.63
CA GLY A 189 14.38 -0.47 9.25
C GLY A 189 13.92 -1.56 8.31
N PHE A 190 13.13 -1.20 7.32
CA PHE A 190 12.76 -2.09 6.23
C PHE A 190 13.35 -1.54 4.93
N ASP A 191 14.36 -2.21 4.38
CA ASP A 191 14.70 -2.09 2.96
C ASP A 191 13.80 -3.07 2.18
N ALA A 192 12.49 -2.85 2.34
CA ALA A 192 11.40 -3.67 1.81
C ALA A 192 10.15 -2.79 1.58
N SER A 193 9.33 -3.18 0.61
CA SER A 193 8.11 -2.48 0.20
C SER A 193 6.98 -2.58 1.24
N LEU A 194 6.08 -1.60 1.28
CA LEU A 194 4.78 -1.68 1.99
C LEU A 194 4.84 -1.80 3.54
N MET A 195 6.02 -1.73 4.17
CA MET A 195 6.17 -1.94 5.60
C MET A 195 5.92 -0.70 6.48
N SER A 196 5.66 0.47 5.88
CA SER A 196 5.22 1.67 6.63
C SER A 196 3.70 1.66 6.80
N ASN A 197 3.24 0.81 7.71
CA ASN A 197 1.83 0.64 8.05
C ASN A 197 1.60 0.66 9.57
N LEU A 198 0.37 0.99 9.98
CA LEU A 198 0.00 1.16 11.39
C LEU A 198 0.12 -0.14 12.19
N GLU A 199 -0.15 -1.27 11.57
CA GLU A 199 -0.07 -2.62 12.15
C GLU A 199 1.37 -2.96 12.51
N THR A 200 2.30 -2.77 11.57
CA THR A 200 3.75 -2.97 11.76
C THR A 200 4.27 -2.00 12.82
N ALA A 201 3.91 -0.71 12.74
CA ALA A 201 4.28 0.26 13.76
C ALA A 201 3.75 -0.13 15.15
N SER A 202 2.51 -0.62 15.24
CA SER A 202 1.90 -1.06 16.49
C SER A 202 2.63 -2.27 17.08
N ALA A 203 2.87 -3.30 16.26
CA ALA A 203 3.53 -4.54 16.65
C ALA A 203 4.94 -4.31 17.21
N LEU A 204 5.69 -3.36 16.64
CA LEU A 204 7.10 -3.15 16.96
C LEU A 204 7.35 -2.08 18.03
N SER A 205 6.31 -1.35 18.46
CA SER A 205 6.46 -0.13 19.27
C SER A 205 7.05 -0.27 20.67
N LEU A 206 7.08 -1.48 21.22
CA LEU A 206 7.71 -1.77 22.50
C LEU A 206 9.20 -2.13 22.39
N TYR A 207 9.67 -2.40 21.17
CA TYR A 207 10.98 -3.00 20.92
C TYR A 207 11.89 -2.14 20.04
N ALA A 208 11.37 -1.07 19.45
CA ALA A 208 12.16 -0.06 18.77
C ALA A 208 11.68 1.37 19.09
N ASP A 209 12.57 2.35 18.95
CA ASP A 209 12.22 3.78 19.09
C ASP A 209 11.64 4.36 17.79
N TYR A 210 12.23 4.02 16.64
CA TYR A 210 11.79 4.48 15.33
C TYR A 210 11.61 3.34 14.33
N LEU A 211 10.56 3.44 13.52
CA LEU A 211 10.36 2.65 12.30
C LEU A 211 10.78 3.48 11.09
N VAL A 212 11.61 2.92 10.21
CA VAL A 212 11.98 3.53 8.92
C VAL A 212 11.58 2.58 7.79
N ALA A 213 10.56 2.94 7.01
CA ALA A 213 9.96 2.06 6.01
C ALA A 213 9.27 2.85 4.89
N SER A 214 8.81 2.15 3.85
CA SER A 214 8.03 2.71 2.74
C SER A 214 6.56 2.34 2.83
N GLU A 215 5.68 3.28 2.50
CA GLU A 215 4.23 3.05 2.36
C GLU A 215 3.87 2.26 1.10
N ASP A 216 4.55 2.52 -0.01
CA ASP A 216 4.39 1.83 -1.30
C ASP A 216 5.65 0.99 -1.65
N VAL A 217 5.66 0.45 -2.87
CA VAL A 217 6.77 -0.27 -3.50
C VAL A 217 8.01 0.61 -3.59
N MET A 218 9.14 0.10 -3.09
CA MET A 218 10.40 0.83 -3.14
C MET A 218 11.17 0.64 -4.44
N PRO A 219 12.03 1.61 -4.82
CA PRO A 219 12.99 1.45 -5.91
C PRO A 219 13.89 0.20 -5.77
N MET A 220 14.34 -0.36 -6.90
CA MET A 220 15.33 -1.46 -6.93
C MET A 220 16.67 -1.10 -6.28
N SER A 221 16.98 0.20 -6.22
CA SER A 221 18.21 0.71 -5.60
C SER A 221 18.26 0.45 -4.09
N GLY A 222 17.10 0.43 -3.42
CA GLY A 222 17.01 0.27 -1.96
C GLY A 222 17.64 1.42 -1.19
N TRP A 223 18.22 1.10 -0.04
CA TRP A 223 18.88 2.06 0.85
C TRP A 223 20.29 2.45 0.38
N ASP A 224 20.65 3.73 0.55
CA ASP A 224 22.05 4.18 0.39
C ASP A 224 22.84 3.96 1.69
N TYR A 225 23.30 2.73 1.90
CA TYR A 225 24.08 2.36 3.09
C TYR A 225 25.37 3.18 3.22
N ARG A 226 26.01 3.60 2.12
CA ARG A 226 27.20 4.45 2.18
C ARG A 226 26.86 5.83 2.71
N ALA A 227 25.79 6.44 2.21
CA ALA A 227 25.33 7.73 2.73
C ALA A 227 24.92 7.63 4.20
N LEU A 228 24.30 6.52 4.63
CA LEU A 228 24.00 6.26 6.04
C LEU A 228 25.29 6.25 6.89
N PHE A 229 26.30 5.48 6.51
CA PHE A 229 27.55 5.39 7.27
C PHE A 229 28.30 6.74 7.28
N ASP A 230 28.34 7.44 6.15
CA ASP A 230 28.88 8.80 6.06
C ASP A 230 28.12 9.78 6.98
N TYR A 231 26.79 9.68 7.03
CA TYR A 231 25.97 10.55 7.85
C TYR A 231 26.24 10.34 9.34
N ILE A 232 26.19 9.09 9.82
CA ILE A 232 26.47 8.75 11.22
C ILE A 232 27.90 9.14 11.59
N SER A 233 28.87 8.89 10.69
CA SER A 233 30.28 9.24 10.92
C SER A 233 30.48 10.74 11.12
N ASN A 234 29.81 11.56 10.32
CA ASN A 234 29.99 13.02 10.34
C ASN A 234 29.11 13.70 11.40
N ASN A 235 28.11 12.99 11.92
CA ASN A 235 27.16 13.50 12.90
C ASN A 235 27.02 12.51 14.08
N PRO A 236 28.08 12.28 14.87
CA PRO A 236 28.06 11.29 15.95
C PRO A 236 27.07 11.61 17.08
N SER A 237 26.54 12.83 17.12
CA SER A 237 25.50 13.26 18.06
C SER A 237 24.10 13.37 17.44
N ALA A 238 23.90 12.86 16.22
CA ALA A 238 22.60 12.85 15.58
C ALA A 238 21.62 11.97 16.38
N SER A 239 20.39 12.44 16.51
CA SER A 239 19.29 11.63 17.03
C SER A 239 18.92 10.51 16.06
N SER A 240 18.31 9.44 16.57
CA SER A 240 17.83 8.33 15.74
C SER A 240 16.80 8.78 14.69
N ALA A 241 15.99 9.81 14.98
CA ALA A 241 15.11 10.43 13.99
C ALA A 241 15.88 11.11 12.84
N GLU A 242 16.97 11.81 13.14
CA GLU A 242 17.83 12.44 12.14
C GLU A 242 18.57 11.41 11.28
N VAL A 243 19.02 10.30 11.88
CA VAL A 243 19.59 9.15 11.16
C VAL A 243 18.54 8.49 10.27
N GLY A 244 17.31 8.29 10.75
CA GLY A 244 16.18 7.82 9.96
C GLY A 244 15.89 8.73 8.76
N ALA A 245 15.91 10.05 8.96
CA ALA A 245 15.70 11.01 7.88
C ALA A 245 16.79 10.91 6.80
N ALA A 246 18.04 10.73 7.22
CA ALA A 246 19.16 10.51 6.29
C ALA A 246 18.99 9.22 5.46
N ILE A 247 18.41 8.16 6.04
CA ILE A 247 18.06 6.93 5.31
C ILE A 247 17.01 7.22 4.24
N CYS A 248 15.90 7.86 4.62
CA CYS A 248 14.81 8.21 3.69
C CYS A 248 15.32 9.08 2.53
N ASP A 249 16.14 10.09 2.83
CA ASP A 249 16.76 10.94 1.81
C ASP A 249 17.73 10.15 0.93
N GLY A 250 18.50 9.24 1.51
CA GLY A 250 19.40 8.34 0.81
C GLY A 250 18.67 7.57 -0.29
N VAL A 251 17.55 6.90 0.06
CA VAL A 251 16.70 6.17 -0.90
C VAL A 251 16.28 7.08 -2.06
N LYS A 252 15.75 8.27 -1.76
CA LYS A 252 15.31 9.24 -2.79
C LYS A 252 16.44 9.73 -3.70
N ASN A 253 17.64 9.88 -3.13
CA ASN A 253 18.80 10.41 -3.83
C ASN A 253 19.43 9.40 -4.78
N ILE A 254 19.50 8.12 -4.40
CA ILE A 254 20.08 7.06 -5.24
C ILE A 254 19.10 6.46 -6.24
N ALA A 255 17.79 6.61 -6.00
CA ALA A 255 16.77 6.21 -6.95
C ALA A 255 17.02 6.86 -8.32
N GLY A 256 16.93 6.05 -9.37
CA GLY A 256 16.97 6.55 -10.74
C GLY A 256 15.87 7.58 -10.98
N GLU A 257 16.04 8.47 -11.96
CA GLU A 257 15.09 9.57 -12.23
C GLU A 257 13.62 9.12 -12.27
N HIS A 258 13.36 7.93 -12.81
CA HIS A 258 12.00 7.37 -12.94
C HIS A 258 11.54 6.53 -11.75
N GLU A 259 12.45 5.87 -11.04
CA GLU A 259 12.11 5.15 -9.79
C GLU A 259 11.90 6.12 -8.64
N ARG A 260 12.44 7.34 -8.73
CA ARG A 260 12.22 8.39 -7.72
C ARG A 260 10.73 8.70 -7.53
N GLU A 261 9.90 8.47 -8.54
CA GLU A 261 8.44 8.61 -8.43
C GLU A 261 7.82 7.57 -7.50
N LEU A 262 8.45 6.43 -7.27
CA LEU A 262 7.96 5.37 -6.37
C LEU A 262 8.32 5.63 -4.90
N VAL A 263 9.09 6.67 -4.60
CA VAL A 263 9.65 6.85 -3.25
C VAL A 263 8.59 7.40 -2.30
N SER A 264 8.20 6.60 -1.32
CA SER A 264 7.25 6.94 -0.25
C SER A 264 7.80 6.60 1.16
N MET A 265 8.99 7.08 1.49
CA MET A 265 9.68 6.71 2.73
C MET A 265 9.27 7.59 3.91
N ALA A 266 9.13 7.00 5.09
CA ALA A 266 8.82 7.71 6.32
C ALA A 266 9.66 7.25 7.52
N VAL A 267 9.80 8.16 8.49
CA VAL A 267 10.30 7.87 9.83
C VAL A 267 9.15 8.04 10.80
N THR A 268 8.79 6.95 11.47
CA THR A 268 7.70 6.92 12.46
C THR A 268 8.30 6.74 13.86
N ASP A 269 8.07 7.73 14.72
CA ASP A 269 8.32 7.68 16.16
C ASP A 269 7.32 6.72 16.80
N LEU A 270 7.83 5.57 17.20
CA LEU A 270 7.04 4.52 17.83
C LEU A 270 6.68 4.86 19.28
N ALA A 271 7.22 5.95 19.83
CA ALA A 271 7.00 6.30 21.21
C ALA A 271 5.54 6.59 21.53
N ASN A 272 4.83 7.17 20.57
CA ASN A 272 3.45 7.60 20.71
C ASN A 272 2.48 6.78 19.85
N ILE A 273 2.88 5.61 19.34
CA ILE A 273 1.99 4.82 18.47
C ILE A 273 0.70 4.42 19.19
N THR A 274 0.75 4.11 20.50
CA THR A 274 -0.46 3.82 21.30
C THR A 274 -1.46 4.99 21.29
N THR A 275 -0.98 6.23 21.24
CA THR A 275 -1.86 7.40 21.13
C THR A 275 -2.49 7.47 19.75
N LEU A 276 -1.73 7.15 18.69
CA LEU A 276 -2.28 7.05 17.34
C LEU A 276 -3.30 5.91 17.24
N THR A 277 -3.03 4.71 17.76
CA THR A 277 -3.97 3.59 17.68
C THR A 277 -5.26 3.85 18.46
N LEU A 278 -5.20 4.53 19.60
CA LEU A 278 -6.41 4.98 20.32
C LEU A 278 -7.19 6.06 19.55
N ALA A 279 -6.50 6.99 18.89
CA ALA A 279 -7.16 7.99 18.04
C ALA A 279 -7.79 7.34 16.79
N PHE A 280 -7.11 6.35 16.22
CA PHE A 280 -7.61 5.52 15.12
C PHE A 280 -8.84 4.71 15.53
N ASP A 281 -8.81 4.06 16.69
CA ASP A 281 -9.96 3.32 17.22
C ASP A 281 -11.18 4.22 17.44
N GLY A 282 -10.97 5.45 17.93
CA GLY A 282 -12.05 6.46 18.04
C GLY A 282 -12.56 6.96 16.68
N MET A 283 -11.72 7.02 15.64
CA MET A 283 -12.19 7.28 14.27
C MET A 283 -12.98 6.09 13.73
N ALA A 284 -12.50 4.88 13.96
CA ALA A 284 -13.19 3.65 13.54
C ALA A 284 -14.55 3.50 14.23
N GLU A 285 -14.72 3.94 15.48
CA GLU A 285 -16.03 4.02 16.14
C GLU A 285 -17.02 4.89 15.35
N VAL A 286 -16.56 6.02 14.78
CA VAL A 286 -17.40 6.85 13.90
C VAL A 286 -17.78 6.08 12.64
N MET A 287 -16.85 5.32 12.08
CA MET A 287 -17.11 4.50 10.89
C MET A 287 -18.12 3.37 11.16
N VAL A 288 -18.00 2.70 12.30
CA VAL A 288 -18.97 1.70 12.79
C VAL A 288 -20.37 2.29 12.95
N ASN A 289 -20.47 3.49 13.53
CA ASN A 289 -21.76 4.18 13.72
C ASN A 289 -22.38 4.62 12.40
N ALA A 290 -21.58 5.09 11.46
CA ALA A 290 -22.05 5.45 10.11
C ALA A 290 -22.60 4.23 9.37
N ALA A 291 -21.98 3.05 9.56
CA ALA A 291 -22.46 1.77 9.04
C ALA A 291 -23.80 1.28 9.64
N ASP A 292 -24.38 1.99 10.62
CA ASP A 292 -25.72 1.69 11.16
C ASP A 292 -26.87 2.39 10.39
N SER A 293 -26.56 3.16 9.35
CA SER A 293 -27.57 3.76 8.46
C SER A 293 -27.14 3.69 7.00
N ILE A 294 -28.10 3.60 6.08
CA ILE A 294 -27.81 3.62 4.63
C ILE A 294 -27.04 4.89 4.22
N GLU A 295 -27.46 6.06 4.71
CA GLU A 295 -26.81 7.34 4.40
C GLU A 295 -25.36 7.38 4.87
N GLY A 296 -25.09 7.05 6.14
CA GLY A 296 -23.72 7.03 6.67
C GLY A 296 -22.83 5.97 6.03
N LEU A 297 -23.38 4.79 5.72
CA LEU A 297 -22.63 3.75 5.00
C LEU A 297 -22.31 4.19 3.57
N TRP A 298 -23.24 4.89 2.91
CA TRP A 298 -23.04 5.46 1.58
C TRP A 298 -21.89 6.47 1.59
N ASP A 299 -21.91 7.39 2.55
CA ASP A 299 -20.88 8.43 2.72
C ASP A 299 -19.48 7.82 2.87
N ILE A 300 -19.34 6.75 3.68
CA ILE A 300 -18.07 6.05 3.86
C ILE A 300 -17.68 5.26 2.62
N SER A 301 -18.60 4.51 2.03
CA SER A 301 -18.29 3.66 0.87
C SER A 301 -17.92 4.51 -0.35
N TYR A 302 -18.57 5.66 -0.51
CA TYR A 302 -18.18 6.68 -1.49
C TYR A 302 -16.79 7.23 -1.19
N ALA A 303 -16.50 7.56 0.07
CA ALA A 303 -15.19 7.97 0.54
C ALA A 303 -14.06 6.98 0.21
N MET A 304 -14.27 5.68 0.46
CA MET A 304 -13.28 4.63 0.19
C MET A 304 -12.94 4.47 -1.31
N ASN A 305 -13.80 4.97 -2.20
CA ASN A 305 -13.56 4.99 -3.64
C ASN A 305 -12.63 6.13 -4.10
N GLU A 306 -12.37 7.11 -3.23
CA GLU A 306 -11.58 8.32 -3.53
C GLU A 306 -10.22 8.34 -2.79
N LEU A 307 -9.69 7.16 -2.46
CA LEU A 307 -8.42 6.99 -1.77
C LEU A 307 -7.31 6.49 -2.71
N GLU A 308 -6.08 6.87 -2.40
CA GLU A 308 -4.87 6.22 -2.89
C GLU A 308 -4.74 4.82 -2.28
N TYR A 309 -4.70 3.82 -3.17
CA TYR A 309 -4.31 2.46 -2.82
C TYR A 309 -2.83 2.29 -3.12
N LEU A 310 -2.11 1.74 -2.15
CA LEU A 310 -0.66 1.57 -2.16
C LEU A 310 -0.33 0.11 -2.50
N GLY A 311 0.68 -0.13 -3.31
CA GLY A 311 0.95 -1.44 -3.90
C GLY A 311 -0.04 -1.74 -5.03
N GLY A 312 -0.49 -2.99 -5.16
CA GLY A 312 -1.45 -3.40 -6.20
C GLY A 312 -2.90 -3.25 -5.75
N ASN A 313 -3.80 -2.88 -6.66
CA ASN A 313 -5.23 -2.83 -6.37
C ASN A 313 -6.09 -3.21 -7.59
N SER A 314 -5.66 -4.22 -8.35
CA SER A 314 -6.42 -4.74 -9.47
C SER A 314 -6.07 -6.19 -9.76
N GLN A 315 -6.97 -6.93 -10.39
CA GLN A 315 -6.74 -8.33 -10.79
C GLN A 315 -5.47 -8.55 -11.64
N TRP A 316 -4.94 -7.50 -12.28
CA TRP A 316 -3.72 -7.57 -13.09
C TRP A 316 -2.46 -7.28 -12.29
N GLU A 317 -2.57 -6.43 -11.30
CA GLU A 317 -1.47 -6.01 -10.43
C GLU A 317 -1.41 -6.80 -9.12
N GLY A 318 -2.41 -7.62 -8.82
CA GLY A 318 -2.61 -8.17 -7.48
C GLY A 318 -3.17 -7.12 -6.51
N TYR A 319 -3.36 -7.53 -5.26
CA TYR A 319 -3.97 -6.73 -4.21
C TYR A 319 -3.07 -6.74 -2.98
N SER A 320 -2.58 -5.57 -2.57
CA SER A 320 -1.89 -5.37 -1.28
C SER A 320 -2.85 -4.94 -0.18
N ASN A 321 -4.07 -4.53 -0.54
CA ASN A 321 -5.12 -4.12 0.40
C ASN A 321 -4.65 -3.04 1.38
N LEU A 322 -3.86 -2.06 0.90
CA LEU A 322 -3.36 -0.94 1.70
C LEU A 322 -3.88 0.39 1.18
N ILE A 323 -4.31 1.24 2.10
CA ILE A 323 -4.74 2.61 1.87
C ILE A 323 -3.94 3.58 2.74
N ASP A 324 -3.81 4.82 2.28
CA ASP A 324 -3.15 5.87 3.05
C ASP A 324 -3.97 6.27 4.30
N LEU A 325 -3.36 6.24 5.48
CA LEU A 325 -4.05 6.55 6.74
C LEU A 325 -4.39 8.05 6.88
N GLY A 326 -3.54 8.92 6.32
CA GLY A 326 -3.74 10.36 6.33
C GLY A 326 -4.90 10.78 5.42
N GLU A 327 -5.00 10.19 4.23
CA GLU A 327 -6.07 10.41 3.29
C GLU A 327 -7.39 9.83 3.80
N LEU A 328 -7.38 8.60 4.33
CA LEU A 328 -8.54 8.03 5.01
C LEU A 328 -9.07 8.97 6.10
N THR A 329 -8.16 9.53 6.91
CA THR A 329 -8.52 10.50 7.96
C THR A 329 -9.22 11.72 7.37
N ASN A 330 -8.68 12.32 6.31
CA ASN A 330 -9.25 13.50 5.67
C ASN A 330 -10.63 13.21 5.09
N VAL A 331 -10.76 12.11 4.37
CA VAL A 331 -11.99 11.74 3.67
C VAL A 331 -13.11 11.38 4.67
N VAL A 332 -12.84 10.57 5.70
CA VAL A 332 -13.82 10.25 6.77
C VAL A 332 -14.27 11.52 7.48
N THR A 333 -13.36 12.46 7.70
CA THR A 333 -13.68 13.74 8.33
C THR A 333 -14.66 14.58 7.52
N GLU A 334 -14.43 14.66 6.21
CA GLU A 334 -15.27 15.45 5.30
C GLU A 334 -16.68 14.89 5.17
N GLN A 335 -16.80 13.56 5.11
CA GLN A 335 -18.08 12.90 4.84
C GLN A 335 -18.93 12.68 6.11
N VAL A 336 -18.37 12.06 7.17
CA VAL A 336 -19.16 11.61 8.32
C VAL A 336 -19.01 12.43 9.60
N GLY A 337 -18.07 13.38 9.64
CA GLY A 337 -17.89 14.29 10.77
C GLY A 337 -17.33 13.62 12.03
N SER A 338 -16.00 13.62 12.17
CA SER A 338 -15.24 13.02 13.28
C SER A 338 -14.34 14.07 13.97
N PRO A 339 -13.81 13.86 15.20
CA PRO A 339 -12.67 14.65 15.71
C PRO A 339 -11.37 14.33 14.95
N ALA A 340 -11.40 14.49 13.63
CA ALA A 340 -10.30 14.49 12.68
C ALA A 340 -9.01 15.10 13.18
N ALA A 341 -9.15 16.22 13.92
CA ALA A 341 -8.02 16.93 14.47
C ALA A 341 -7.20 16.04 15.42
N ASN A 342 -7.82 15.11 16.16
CA ASN A 342 -7.09 14.26 17.11
C ASN A 342 -6.21 13.24 16.38
N ILE A 343 -6.76 12.53 15.39
CA ILE A 343 -5.99 11.55 14.62
C ILE A 343 -4.99 12.24 13.67
N ALA A 344 -5.36 13.31 12.96
CA ALA A 344 -4.44 14.04 12.10
C ALA A 344 -3.27 14.65 12.90
N ASN A 345 -3.53 15.17 14.10
CA ASN A 345 -2.47 15.61 15.01
C ASN A 345 -1.63 14.43 15.54
N ALA A 346 -2.26 13.28 15.83
CA ALA A 346 -1.54 12.08 16.26
C ALA A 346 -0.60 11.56 15.17
N ILE A 347 -1.08 11.44 13.92
CA ILE A 347 -0.27 11.10 12.74
C ILE A 347 0.90 12.08 12.62
N SER A 348 0.63 13.39 12.65
CA SER A 348 1.66 14.42 12.56
C SER A 348 2.67 14.40 13.72
N SER A 349 2.31 13.78 14.86
CA SER A 349 3.19 13.65 16.01
C SER A 349 4.07 12.40 15.98
N VAL A 350 3.65 11.35 15.25
CA VAL A 350 4.42 10.11 15.11
C VAL A 350 5.21 10.08 13.81
N VAL A 351 4.69 10.59 12.71
CA VAL A 351 5.43 10.68 11.43
C VAL A 351 6.33 11.91 11.49
N VAL A 352 7.57 11.72 11.95
CA VAL A 352 8.52 12.80 12.22
C VAL A 352 9.32 13.21 10.99
N TYR A 353 9.38 12.36 9.96
CA TYR A 353 10.01 12.67 8.68
C TYR A 353 9.36 11.91 7.53
N ARG A 354 9.38 12.51 6.33
CA ARG A 354 8.91 11.90 5.09
C ARG A 354 9.79 12.32 3.92
N ALA A 355 10.18 11.36 3.09
CA ALA A 355 10.75 11.60 1.77
C ALA A 355 9.78 11.03 0.72
N MET A 356 8.87 11.88 0.23
CA MET A 356 7.87 11.51 -0.78
C MET A 356 8.24 12.02 -2.17
N SER A 357 7.83 11.30 -3.20
CA SER A 357 7.79 11.77 -4.58
C SER A 357 6.65 12.75 -4.83
N ASP A 358 6.60 13.33 -6.03
CA ASP A 358 5.44 14.14 -6.43
C ASP A 358 4.21 13.25 -6.67
N TYR A 359 4.42 12.00 -7.09
CA TYR A 359 3.39 10.96 -7.20
C TYR A 359 2.77 10.61 -5.84
N HIS A 360 3.57 10.46 -4.78
CA HIS A 360 3.13 10.16 -3.41
C HIS A 360 2.97 11.40 -2.53
N ASN A 361 2.65 12.56 -3.13
CA ASN A 361 2.59 13.81 -2.37
C ASN A 361 1.46 13.85 -1.33
N MET A 362 0.45 13.00 -1.48
CA MET A 362 -0.66 12.83 -0.56
C MET A 362 -0.36 11.85 0.57
N SER A 363 0.65 10.97 0.41
CA SER A 363 0.92 9.92 1.38
C SER A 363 1.31 10.51 2.74
N GLY A 364 0.67 10.00 3.79
CA GLY A 364 0.70 10.47 5.17
C GLY A 364 1.97 10.06 5.90
N GLY A 365 2.66 9.02 5.44
CA GLY A 365 3.80 8.36 6.08
C GLY A 365 3.44 7.02 6.74
N LEU A 366 2.15 6.69 6.83
CA LEU A 366 1.63 5.41 7.31
C LEU A 366 0.41 5.00 6.51
N SER A 367 0.38 3.74 6.10
CA SER A 367 -0.79 3.07 5.54
C SER A 367 -1.53 2.23 6.59
N VAL A 368 -2.70 1.72 6.23
CA VAL A 368 -3.49 0.77 7.01
C VAL A 368 -4.17 -0.23 6.07
N TYR A 369 -4.38 -1.46 6.54
CA TYR A 369 -5.09 -2.49 5.79
C TYR A 369 -6.56 -2.13 5.54
N TYR A 370 -7.03 -2.31 4.31
CA TYR A 370 -8.44 -2.26 3.95
C TYR A 370 -8.75 -3.32 2.88
N PRO A 371 -9.70 -4.26 3.14
CA PRO A 371 -9.99 -5.38 2.27
C PRO A 371 -10.84 -4.96 1.06
N HIS A 372 -10.19 -4.29 0.10
CA HIS A 372 -10.83 -3.96 -1.17
C HIS A 372 -11.09 -5.23 -1.98
N HIS A 373 -10.09 -6.10 -2.08
CA HIS A 373 -10.29 -7.49 -2.48
C HIS A 373 -10.47 -8.34 -1.23
N ARG A 374 -11.66 -8.95 -1.11
CA ARG A 374 -12.08 -9.66 0.09
C ARG A 374 -11.80 -11.14 -0.02
N GLU A 375 -10.66 -11.56 0.53
CA GLU A 375 -10.32 -12.96 0.70
C GLU A 375 -10.59 -13.40 2.14
N THR A 376 -11.28 -14.54 2.30
CA THR A 376 -11.69 -15.07 3.60
C THR A 376 -10.50 -15.27 4.53
N GLU A 377 -9.46 -15.96 4.04
CA GLU A 377 -8.30 -16.34 4.84
C GLU A 377 -7.54 -15.10 5.32
N GLU A 378 -7.29 -14.14 4.41
CA GLU A 378 -6.60 -12.89 4.72
C GLU A 378 -7.34 -12.04 5.77
N ILE A 379 -8.66 -11.88 5.65
CA ILE A 379 -9.44 -11.11 6.63
C ILE A 379 -9.48 -11.83 7.99
N SER A 380 -9.54 -13.17 7.99
CA SER A 380 -9.46 -13.96 9.21
C SER A 380 -8.11 -13.81 9.92
N GLU A 381 -7.01 -13.78 9.18
CA GLU A 381 -5.67 -13.51 9.72
C GLU A 381 -5.54 -12.07 10.22
N TYR A 382 -6.04 -11.08 9.47
CA TYR A 382 -5.98 -9.67 9.83
C TYR A 382 -6.59 -9.39 11.22
N ARG A 383 -7.62 -10.14 11.61
CA ARG A 383 -8.27 -10.03 12.93
C ARG A 383 -7.30 -10.18 14.09
N ASP A 384 -6.27 -11.02 13.95
CA ASP A 384 -5.32 -11.30 15.03
C ASP A 384 -4.23 -10.21 15.14
N ILE A 385 -4.04 -9.40 14.10
CA ILE A 385 -3.07 -8.29 14.06
C ILE A 385 -3.72 -6.90 14.16
N CYS A 386 -5.03 -6.78 13.91
CA CYS A 386 -5.73 -5.50 13.94
C CYS A 386 -5.65 -4.86 15.34
N MET A 387 -5.07 -3.66 15.38
CA MET A 387 -4.86 -2.89 16.62
C MET A 387 -6.13 -2.20 17.15
N SER A 388 -7.24 -2.25 16.43
CA SER A 388 -8.50 -1.57 16.77
C SER A 388 -9.68 -2.53 16.67
N ALA A 389 -10.40 -2.67 17.80
CA ALA A 389 -11.61 -3.49 17.84
C ALA A 389 -12.73 -2.86 17.00
N ASN A 390 -12.87 -1.53 17.06
CA ASN A 390 -13.85 -0.81 16.25
C ASN A 390 -13.54 -0.91 14.75
N TYR A 391 -12.27 -0.88 14.35
CA TYR A 391 -11.91 -1.01 12.94
C TYR A 391 -12.16 -2.42 12.42
N MET A 392 -11.86 -3.44 13.22
CA MET A 392 -12.21 -4.82 12.87
C MET A 392 -13.73 -5.00 12.78
N GLU A 393 -14.52 -4.43 13.71
CA GLU A 393 -15.98 -4.43 13.62
C GLU A 393 -16.46 -3.76 12.33
N PHE A 394 -15.89 -2.61 11.97
CA PHE A 394 -16.21 -1.93 10.71
C PHE A 394 -15.93 -2.82 9.49
N ILE A 395 -14.78 -3.48 9.43
CA ILE A 395 -14.44 -4.44 8.35
C ILE A 395 -15.44 -5.60 8.32
N GLU A 396 -15.77 -6.20 9.48
CA GLU A 396 -16.74 -7.30 9.58
C GLU A 396 -18.14 -6.88 9.10
N LYS A 397 -18.55 -5.64 9.36
CA LYS A 397 -19.81 -5.06 8.86
C LYS A 397 -19.81 -4.88 7.34
N LEU A 398 -18.67 -4.56 6.72
CA LEU A 398 -18.56 -4.38 5.26
C LEU A 398 -18.46 -5.69 4.46
N CYS A 399 -17.83 -6.71 5.02
CA CYS A 399 -17.54 -7.96 4.32
C CYS A 399 -18.71 -8.96 4.43
N ILE A 400 -19.87 -8.57 3.91
CA ILE A 400 -21.13 -9.33 3.97
C ILE A 400 -21.10 -10.62 3.14
N ASP A 401 -20.25 -10.67 2.12
CA ASP A 401 -20.10 -11.73 1.13
C ASP A 401 -18.93 -12.67 1.43
N THR A 402 -18.29 -12.50 2.58
CA THR A 402 -17.11 -13.26 3.00
C THR A 402 -17.39 -14.07 4.26
N GLU A 403 -17.01 -15.35 4.25
CA GLU A 403 -17.10 -16.23 5.42
C GLU A 403 -15.90 -15.99 6.34
N ILE A 404 -16.00 -15.07 7.30
CA ILE A 404 -14.91 -14.79 8.25
C ILE A 404 -14.97 -15.79 9.41
N GLU A 405 -13.96 -16.66 9.56
CA GLU A 405 -13.84 -17.54 10.72
C GLU A 405 -13.58 -16.73 11.99
N GLY A 406 -14.28 -17.06 13.08
CA GLY A 406 -14.07 -16.38 14.37
C GLY A 406 -14.66 -14.97 14.48
N ARG A 407 -15.50 -14.56 13.51
CA ARG A 407 -16.22 -13.27 13.48
C ARG A 407 -16.81 -12.92 14.84
N LEU A 408 -16.52 -11.71 15.32
CA LEU A 408 -16.99 -11.22 16.62
C LEU A 408 -18.34 -10.50 16.49
N ASN A 409 -18.54 -9.76 15.41
CA ASN A 409 -19.74 -8.97 15.15
C ASN A 409 -20.43 -9.46 13.88
N ASN A 410 -21.75 -9.70 13.96
CA ASN A 410 -22.51 -10.10 12.79
C ASN A 410 -22.92 -8.85 11.99
N PHE A 411 -22.63 -8.80 10.69
CA PHE A 411 -23.13 -7.72 9.82
C PHE A 411 -24.66 -7.62 9.87
N GLU A 412 -25.36 -8.72 10.17
CA GLU A 412 -26.82 -8.71 10.29
C GLU A 412 -27.33 -7.84 11.44
N ASP A 413 -26.48 -7.54 12.42
CA ASP A 413 -26.81 -6.66 13.54
C ASP A 413 -26.63 -5.17 13.19
N ALA A 414 -25.99 -4.84 12.06
CA ALA A 414 -25.82 -3.47 11.60
C ALA A 414 -27.16 -2.86 11.16
N GLY A 415 -27.43 -1.63 11.61
CA GLY A 415 -28.70 -0.95 11.29
C GLY A 415 -28.93 -0.79 9.77
N ALA A 416 -27.87 -0.54 9.00
CA ALA A 416 -27.94 -0.41 7.54
C ALA A 416 -28.31 -1.73 6.85
N TRP A 417 -27.90 -2.89 7.42
CA TRP A 417 -28.13 -4.19 6.79
C TRP A 417 -29.62 -4.55 6.71
N ALA A 418 -30.39 -4.28 7.76
CA ALA A 418 -31.82 -4.59 7.77
C ALA A 418 -32.58 -3.88 6.64
N GLU A 419 -32.21 -2.62 6.35
CA GLU A 419 -32.78 -1.86 5.24
C GLU A 419 -32.22 -2.34 3.90
N TYR A 420 -30.89 -2.44 3.77
CA TYR A 420 -30.21 -2.88 2.55
C TYR A 420 -30.69 -4.27 2.08
N SER A 421 -30.86 -5.23 2.99
CA SER A 421 -31.26 -6.60 2.66
C SER A 421 -32.69 -6.70 2.11
N GLU A 422 -33.53 -5.69 2.33
CA GLU A 422 -34.85 -5.58 1.68
C GLU A 422 -34.74 -4.84 0.34
N LEU A 423 -33.96 -3.76 0.26
CA LEU A 423 -33.77 -2.99 -0.98
C LEU A 423 -33.05 -3.81 -2.07
N SER A 424 -31.98 -4.52 -1.71
CA SER A 424 -31.19 -5.35 -2.62
C SER A 424 -32.01 -6.44 -3.32
N LYS A 425 -33.01 -7.02 -2.65
CA LYS A 425 -33.91 -8.05 -3.24
C LYS A 425 -34.77 -7.51 -4.39
N THR A 426 -35.07 -6.21 -4.36
CA THR A 426 -35.87 -5.53 -5.38
C THR A 426 -35.05 -4.59 -6.25
N ASN A 427 -33.73 -4.52 -6.03
CA ASN A 427 -32.85 -3.72 -6.86
C ASN A 427 -32.79 -4.32 -8.26
N THR A 428 -33.23 -3.55 -9.23
CA THR A 428 -33.18 -3.88 -10.64
C THR A 428 -32.49 -2.73 -11.34
N MET A 429 -31.70 -3.07 -12.36
CA MET A 429 -31.01 -2.09 -13.18
C MET A 429 -31.41 -2.25 -14.63
N SER A 430 -31.53 -1.13 -15.31
CA SER A 430 -31.74 -1.05 -16.75
C SER A 430 -30.98 0.12 -17.30
N ALA A 431 -30.52 -0.01 -18.55
CA ALA A 431 -29.87 1.10 -19.22
C ALA A 431 -30.61 1.47 -20.51
N ASP A 432 -30.82 2.76 -20.73
CA ASP A 432 -31.45 3.29 -21.94
C ASP A 432 -30.70 4.52 -22.45
N THR A 433 -31.09 4.99 -23.63
CA THR A 433 -30.63 6.26 -24.20
C THR A 433 -31.76 7.28 -24.10
N ASN A 434 -31.51 8.39 -23.41
CA ASN A 434 -32.52 9.44 -23.35
C ASN A 434 -32.65 10.21 -24.67
N ALA A 435 -33.64 11.10 -24.75
CA ALA A 435 -33.93 11.88 -25.96
C ALA A 435 -32.77 12.78 -26.45
N ASN A 436 -31.78 13.06 -25.59
CA ASN A 436 -30.59 13.84 -25.92
C ASN A 436 -29.42 12.96 -26.39
N GLY A 437 -29.60 11.63 -26.48
CA GLY A 437 -28.55 10.69 -26.85
C GLY A 437 -27.58 10.37 -25.72
N MET A 438 -27.90 10.75 -24.48
CA MET A 438 -27.10 10.40 -23.30
C MET A 438 -27.50 9.01 -22.81
N TYR A 439 -26.52 8.25 -22.36
CA TYR A 439 -26.81 6.98 -21.71
C TYR A 439 -27.31 7.22 -20.29
N VAL A 440 -28.34 6.50 -19.89
CA VAL A 440 -28.94 6.59 -18.55
C VAL A 440 -28.99 5.19 -17.97
N LEU A 441 -28.27 4.98 -16.88
CA LEU A 441 -28.39 3.80 -16.03
C LEU A 441 -29.41 4.10 -14.93
N GLU A 442 -30.56 3.46 -15.01
CA GLU A 442 -31.59 3.52 -13.97
C GLU A 442 -31.38 2.35 -13.00
N ALA A 443 -31.33 2.67 -11.70
CA ALA A 443 -31.39 1.69 -10.62
C ALA A 443 -32.71 1.89 -9.87
N ALA A 444 -33.39 0.80 -9.49
CA ALA A 444 -34.61 0.89 -8.69
C ALA A 444 -34.36 1.47 -7.29
N HIS A 445 -33.14 1.29 -6.78
CA HIS A 445 -32.67 1.79 -5.49
C HIS A 445 -31.34 2.54 -5.65
N PRO A 446 -31.33 3.76 -6.22
CA PRO A 446 -30.10 4.54 -6.36
C PRO A 446 -29.48 4.91 -5.01
N GLU A 447 -30.25 4.92 -3.92
CA GLU A 447 -29.78 5.19 -2.55
C GLU A 447 -28.75 4.18 -2.03
N ILE A 448 -28.67 2.98 -2.62
CA ILE A 448 -27.65 1.99 -2.27
C ILE A 448 -26.49 1.93 -3.27
N ILE A 449 -26.49 2.76 -4.32
CA ILE A 449 -25.45 2.76 -5.36
C ILE A 449 -24.40 3.83 -5.06
N THR A 450 -23.17 3.40 -4.84
CA THR A 450 -22.02 4.27 -4.51
C THR A 450 -21.29 4.71 -5.76
N ARG A 451 -21.26 3.86 -6.79
CA ARG A 451 -20.55 4.13 -8.04
C ARG A 451 -21.29 3.55 -9.23
N ALA A 452 -21.33 4.29 -10.33
CA ALA A 452 -21.82 3.79 -11.60
C ALA A 452 -20.79 4.05 -12.70
N GLY A 453 -20.65 3.10 -13.61
CA GLY A 453 -19.67 3.15 -14.68
C GLY A 453 -20.16 2.52 -15.97
N VAL A 454 -19.47 2.86 -17.06
CA VAL A 454 -19.73 2.32 -18.40
C VAL A 454 -18.47 1.64 -18.91
N ASN A 455 -18.57 0.32 -19.14
CA ASN A 455 -17.50 -0.45 -19.76
C ASN A 455 -17.60 -0.33 -21.27
N PHE A 456 -16.45 -0.19 -21.92
CA PHE A 456 -16.35 -0.16 -23.37
C PHE A 456 -15.61 -1.38 -23.88
N TYR A 457 -16.16 -1.99 -24.92
CA TYR A 457 -15.52 -3.10 -25.62
C TYR A 457 -15.50 -2.87 -27.13
N MET A 458 -14.45 -3.35 -27.78
CA MET A 458 -14.25 -3.25 -29.22
C MET A 458 -14.29 -4.63 -29.87
N TYR A 459 -15.00 -4.76 -30.98
CA TYR A 459 -15.01 -6.01 -31.74
C TYR A 459 -13.62 -6.28 -32.35
N SER A 460 -13.11 -7.48 -32.12
CA SER A 460 -11.93 -8.01 -32.79
C SER A 460 -12.32 -9.15 -33.73
N ALA A 461 -12.05 -8.95 -35.02
CA ALA A 461 -12.19 -10.00 -36.02
C ALA A 461 -11.19 -11.14 -35.80
N ASP A 462 -10.00 -10.85 -35.27
CA ASP A 462 -8.96 -11.85 -35.05
C ASP A 462 -9.34 -12.82 -33.92
N HIS A 463 -9.98 -12.32 -32.86
CA HIS A 463 -10.44 -13.12 -31.73
C HIS A 463 -11.91 -13.54 -31.81
N GLN A 464 -12.64 -13.09 -32.83
CA GLN A 464 -14.07 -13.38 -33.03
C GLN A 464 -14.92 -13.00 -31.81
N GLY A 465 -14.64 -11.86 -31.19
CA GLY A 465 -15.28 -11.43 -29.93
C GLY A 465 -15.05 -9.96 -29.62
N TYR A 466 -15.57 -9.48 -28.49
CA TYR A 466 -15.41 -8.11 -28.03
C TYR A 466 -14.33 -8.04 -26.93
N LEU A 467 -13.35 -7.15 -27.10
CA LEU A 467 -12.23 -6.95 -26.19
C LEU A 467 -12.50 -5.76 -25.28
N TYR A 468 -12.30 -5.93 -23.97
CA TYR A 468 -12.42 -4.85 -22.99
C TYR A 468 -11.39 -3.74 -23.28
N LEU A 469 -11.80 -2.48 -23.14
CA LEU A 469 -10.93 -1.33 -23.30
C LEU A 469 -10.78 -0.53 -22.01
N TYR A 470 -11.86 -0.09 -21.40
CA TYR A 470 -11.80 0.66 -20.15
C TYR A 470 -13.19 0.79 -19.55
N ARG A 471 -13.22 1.17 -18.29
CA ARG A 471 -14.42 1.57 -17.56
C ARG A 471 -14.34 3.06 -17.27
N ASP A 472 -15.38 3.78 -17.64
CA ASP A 472 -15.52 5.21 -17.33
C ASP A 472 -16.49 5.38 -16.17
N TYR A 473 -16.01 5.97 -15.08
CA TYR A 473 -16.82 6.26 -13.88
C TYR A 473 -17.35 7.70 -13.84
N ASN A 474 -17.16 8.49 -14.91
CA ASN A 474 -17.67 9.85 -15.00
C ASN A 474 -19.18 9.88 -15.31
N THR A 475 -19.95 9.16 -14.50
CA THR A 475 -21.41 9.19 -14.51
C THR A 475 -21.91 10.17 -13.46
N LYS A 476 -23.08 10.76 -13.68
CA LYS A 476 -23.69 11.69 -12.71
C LYS A 476 -25.14 11.31 -12.50
N TYR A 477 -25.54 11.17 -11.24
CA TYR A 477 -26.95 10.97 -10.94
C TYR A 477 -27.75 12.23 -11.30
N ASP A 478 -28.74 12.07 -12.17
CA ASP A 478 -29.66 13.11 -12.58
C ASP A 478 -31.10 12.68 -12.27
N ALA A 479 -31.68 13.31 -11.25
CA ALA A 479 -33.04 13.04 -10.82
C ALA A 479 -34.10 13.38 -11.89
N GLU A 480 -33.81 14.29 -12.83
CA GLU A 480 -34.73 14.60 -13.94
C GLU A 480 -34.72 13.50 -15.01
N SER A 481 -33.53 12.93 -15.27
CA SER A 481 -33.36 11.78 -16.17
C SER A 481 -33.70 10.44 -15.50
N GLY A 482 -33.87 10.39 -14.18
CA GLY A 482 -34.24 9.19 -13.43
C GLY A 482 -33.10 8.20 -13.19
N GLY A 483 -31.84 8.60 -13.35
CA GLY A 483 -30.71 7.68 -13.23
C GLY A 483 -29.34 8.33 -13.40
N TYR A 484 -28.30 7.50 -13.44
CA TYR A 484 -26.91 7.90 -13.68
C TYR A 484 -26.70 8.16 -15.17
N VAL A 485 -26.49 9.43 -15.50
CA VAL A 485 -26.28 9.90 -16.87
C VAL A 485 -24.81 9.86 -17.20
N TYR A 486 -24.50 9.32 -18.38
CA TYR A 486 -23.17 9.30 -18.95
C TYR A 486 -23.16 9.93 -20.35
N GLU A 487 -22.26 10.89 -20.54
CA GLU A 487 -21.98 11.49 -21.85
C GLU A 487 -20.69 10.89 -22.42
N PRO A 488 -20.76 10.16 -23.54
CA PRO A 488 -19.59 9.50 -24.10
C PRO A 488 -18.62 10.52 -24.64
N SER A 489 -17.36 10.45 -24.21
CA SER A 489 -16.31 11.31 -24.77
C SER A 489 -16.07 11.03 -26.26
N GLY A 490 -16.38 9.80 -26.71
CA GLY A 490 -16.03 9.31 -28.04
C GLY A 490 -14.52 9.10 -28.22
N ARG A 491 -13.75 9.09 -27.12
CA ARG A 491 -12.29 9.01 -27.12
C ARG A 491 -11.82 7.78 -26.36
N LEU A 492 -10.79 7.14 -26.89
CA LEU A 492 -10.14 5.98 -26.29
C LEU A 492 -8.67 6.30 -26.00
N PRO A 493 -8.14 5.84 -24.85
CA PRO A 493 -6.71 5.88 -24.61
C PRO A 493 -6.00 4.90 -25.56
N ARG A 494 -4.79 5.29 -25.97
CA ARG A 494 -3.95 4.52 -26.88
C ARG A 494 -2.50 4.57 -26.43
N LEU A 495 -1.83 3.42 -26.48
CA LEU A 495 -0.39 3.34 -26.40
C LEU A 495 0.20 3.41 -27.81
N ASN A 496 0.91 4.49 -28.13
CA ASN A 496 1.56 4.69 -29.43
C ASN A 496 0.63 4.44 -30.65
N SER A 497 -0.63 4.88 -30.55
CA SER A 497 -1.72 4.72 -31.56
C SER A 497 -2.50 3.40 -31.52
N THR A 498 -2.11 2.44 -30.71
CA THR A 498 -2.86 1.19 -30.52
C THR A 498 -3.83 1.34 -29.35
N PRO A 499 -5.15 1.07 -29.52
CA PRO A 499 -6.09 0.99 -28.41
C PRO A 499 -5.62 -0.08 -27.41
N VAL A 500 -5.59 0.26 -26.13
CA VAL A 500 -5.15 -0.64 -25.05
C VAL A 500 -6.19 -0.69 -23.95
N ALA A 501 -6.23 -1.82 -23.24
CA ALA A 501 -7.07 -1.95 -22.06
C ALA A 501 -6.47 -1.15 -20.88
N MET A 502 -7.24 -0.27 -20.26
CA MET A 502 -6.87 0.51 -19.08
C MET A 502 -7.82 0.17 -17.93
N TYR A 503 -7.25 -0.31 -16.83
CA TYR A 503 -7.95 -0.68 -15.62
C TYR A 503 -7.63 0.34 -14.54
N LEU A 504 -8.66 0.90 -13.90
CA LEU A 504 -8.44 1.81 -12.78
C LEU A 504 -7.87 1.02 -11.59
N VAL A 505 -6.79 1.53 -10.99
CA VAL A 505 -6.16 0.97 -9.79
C VAL A 505 -6.54 1.78 -8.57
N SER A 506 -6.45 3.10 -8.66
CA SER A 506 -6.86 4.03 -7.61
C SER A 506 -7.27 5.36 -8.20
N GLN A 507 -8.05 6.12 -7.44
CA GLN A 507 -8.58 7.41 -7.83
C GLN A 507 -8.56 8.32 -6.60
N ASN A 508 -7.81 9.41 -6.67
CA ASN A 508 -7.76 10.41 -5.60
C ASN A 508 -7.99 11.82 -6.15
N THR A 509 -7.81 12.83 -5.29
CA THR A 509 -8.03 14.24 -5.66
C THR A 509 -6.98 14.80 -6.64
N CYS A 510 -5.81 14.16 -6.74
CA CYS A 510 -4.68 14.61 -7.56
C CYS A 510 -4.62 13.95 -8.94
N PHE A 511 -4.90 12.65 -9.02
CA PHE A 511 -4.81 11.87 -10.25
C PHE A 511 -5.68 10.60 -10.21
N ASP A 512 -5.85 10.00 -11.39
CA ASP A 512 -6.29 8.61 -11.54
C ASP A 512 -5.08 7.74 -11.86
N LEU A 513 -4.92 6.61 -11.19
CA LEU A 513 -3.92 5.60 -11.51
C LEU A 513 -4.56 4.46 -12.31
N TYR A 514 -3.95 4.13 -13.43
CA TYR A 514 -4.38 3.05 -14.31
C TYR A 514 -3.28 2.02 -14.53
N SER A 515 -3.70 0.79 -14.76
CA SER A 515 -2.88 -0.33 -15.19
C SER A 515 -3.24 -0.75 -16.61
N ILE A 516 -2.23 -0.97 -17.44
CA ILE A 516 -2.36 -1.58 -18.77
C ILE A 516 -1.63 -2.93 -18.74
N PRO A 517 -2.34 -4.07 -18.69
CA PRO A 517 -1.71 -5.38 -18.66
C PRO A 517 -1.07 -5.69 -20.01
N VAL A 518 0.18 -6.18 -19.97
CA VAL A 518 0.97 -6.52 -21.15
C VAL A 518 1.79 -7.79 -20.91
N ILE A 519 2.21 -8.43 -21.99
CA ILE A 519 3.35 -9.34 -21.99
C ILE A 519 4.61 -8.54 -22.34
N TYR A 520 5.63 -8.66 -21.51
CA TYR A 520 6.97 -8.11 -21.75
C TYR A 520 7.99 -9.23 -21.54
N GLU A 521 8.84 -9.47 -22.54
CA GLU A 521 9.86 -10.54 -22.53
C GLU A 521 9.33 -11.95 -22.21
N GLY A 522 8.05 -12.20 -22.50
CA GLY A 522 7.39 -13.50 -22.29
C GLY A 522 6.71 -13.65 -20.94
N GLU A 523 6.75 -12.63 -20.08
CA GLU A 523 6.11 -12.61 -18.77
C GLU A 523 5.06 -11.50 -18.68
N ARG A 524 4.07 -11.69 -17.80
CA ARG A 524 3.05 -10.69 -17.53
C ARG A 524 3.66 -9.52 -16.77
N ALA A 525 3.35 -8.31 -17.21
CA ALA A 525 3.67 -7.06 -16.53
C ALA A 525 2.54 -6.05 -16.76
N ASN A 526 2.64 -4.92 -16.09
CA ASN A 526 1.64 -3.87 -16.08
C ASN A 526 2.30 -2.54 -16.36
N ILE A 527 1.84 -1.82 -17.39
CA ILE A 527 2.26 -0.43 -17.59
C ILE A 527 1.39 0.44 -16.67
N ARG A 528 1.99 1.02 -15.64
CA ARG A 528 1.33 1.99 -14.77
C ARG A 528 1.29 3.37 -15.41
N VAL A 529 0.12 3.99 -15.38
CA VAL A 529 -0.13 5.29 -16.00
C VAL A 529 -0.97 6.15 -15.08
N THR A 530 -0.52 7.37 -14.79
CA THR A 530 -1.33 8.36 -14.09
C THR A 530 -2.01 9.29 -15.07
N ARG A 531 -3.18 9.81 -14.70
CA ARG A 531 -3.91 10.87 -15.39
C ARG A 531 -4.18 12.01 -14.42
N SER A 532 -3.59 13.18 -14.67
CA SER A 532 -3.67 14.29 -13.71
C SER A 532 -5.06 14.90 -13.62
N LYS A 533 -5.47 15.27 -12.40
CA LYS A 533 -6.63 16.13 -12.10
C LYS A 533 -6.23 17.54 -11.67
N GLN A 534 -4.93 17.85 -11.67
CA GLN A 534 -4.42 19.17 -11.32
C GLN A 534 -4.70 20.20 -12.42
N SER A 535 -4.97 21.43 -12.02
CA SER A 535 -5.48 22.46 -12.95
C SER A 535 -4.51 22.86 -14.07
N ASP A 536 -3.22 22.70 -13.87
CA ASP A 536 -2.14 23.09 -14.77
C ASP A 536 -1.84 22.05 -15.85
N ASN A 537 -2.17 20.78 -15.61
CA ASN A 537 -1.98 19.66 -16.52
C ASN A 537 -3.18 18.68 -16.55
N TYR A 538 -4.39 19.19 -16.33
CA TYR A 538 -5.61 18.38 -16.22
C TYR A 538 -5.79 17.47 -17.44
N GLY A 539 -5.97 16.17 -17.21
CA GLY A 539 -6.16 15.14 -18.22
C GLY A 539 -4.86 14.69 -18.92
N GLU A 540 -3.69 15.22 -18.56
CA GLU A 540 -2.42 14.73 -19.09
C GLU A 540 -2.06 13.37 -18.48
N TYR A 541 -1.57 12.47 -19.33
CA TYR A 541 -1.14 11.13 -18.95
C TYR A 541 0.38 11.06 -18.79
N THR A 542 0.83 10.42 -17.70
CA THR A 542 2.23 10.11 -17.46
C THR A 542 2.39 8.60 -17.30
N ILE A 543 3.24 8.00 -18.13
CA ILE A 543 3.63 6.60 -17.95
C ILE A 543 4.68 6.56 -16.84
N LEU A 544 4.38 5.84 -15.77
CA LEU A 544 5.34 5.59 -14.70
C LEU A 544 6.36 4.56 -15.23
N GLY A 545 5.91 3.35 -15.57
CA GLY A 545 6.78 2.28 -16.04
C GLY A 545 6.05 0.93 -16.08
N LEU A 546 6.83 -0.12 -16.35
CA LEU A 546 6.43 -1.51 -16.23
C LEU A 546 6.66 -1.97 -14.80
N TRP A 547 5.67 -2.68 -14.25
CA TRP A 547 5.73 -3.32 -12.93
C TRP A 547 5.08 -4.70 -12.99
N ARG A 548 5.58 -5.67 -12.22
CA ARG A 548 5.08 -7.05 -12.24
C ARG A 548 3.92 -7.31 -11.28
N GLY A 549 3.70 -6.42 -10.31
CA GLY A 549 2.59 -6.51 -9.38
C GLY A 549 2.95 -7.13 -8.03
N VAL A 550 1.90 -7.47 -7.30
CA VAL A 550 1.89 -8.28 -6.09
C VAL A 550 1.58 -9.72 -6.51
N ASP A 551 2.41 -10.65 -6.04
CA ASP A 551 2.17 -12.07 -6.25
C ASP A 551 0.93 -12.51 -5.44
N PRO A 552 -0.09 -13.12 -6.08
CA PRO A 552 -1.35 -13.43 -5.40
C PRO A 552 -1.27 -14.62 -4.44
N GLU A 553 -0.22 -15.44 -4.51
CA GLU A 553 -0.06 -16.61 -3.62
C GLU A 553 0.72 -16.23 -2.35
N SER A 554 1.79 -15.47 -2.51
CA SER A 554 2.69 -15.07 -1.41
C SER A 554 2.40 -13.70 -0.81
N GLY A 555 1.70 -12.80 -1.54
CA GLY A 555 1.55 -11.39 -1.16
C GLY A 555 2.80 -10.54 -1.38
N MET A 556 3.85 -11.11 -1.98
CA MET A 556 5.12 -10.45 -2.24
C MET A 556 4.96 -9.36 -3.31
N ALA A 557 5.25 -8.10 -2.97
CA ALA A 557 5.30 -7.03 -3.96
C ALA A 557 6.63 -7.06 -4.71
N ASP A 558 6.59 -7.21 -6.03
CA ASP A 558 7.78 -7.19 -6.87
C ASP A 558 8.42 -5.78 -6.82
N ARG A 559 9.74 -5.71 -6.68
CA ARG A 559 10.47 -4.44 -6.76
C ARG A 559 10.93 -4.12 -8.18
N TRP A 560 10.88 -5.11 -9.09
CA TRP A 560 11.25 -4.92 -10.47
C TRP A 560 10.36 -3.86 -11.11
N TYR A 561 11.01 -2.79 -11.50
CA TYR A 561 10.39 -1.69 -12.21
C TYR A 561 11.25 -1.32 -13.41
N LYS A 562 10.61 -1.08 -14.54
CA LYS A 562 11.31 -0.73 -15.76
C LYS A 562 10.60 0.37 -16.53
N GLN A 563 11.35 1.42 -16.82
CA GLN A 563 10.90 2.41 -17.80
C GLN A 563 10.89 1.81 -19.22
N LEU A 564 9.79 2.03 -19.95
CA LEU A 564 9.69 1.72 -21.36
C LEU A 564 10.64 2.60 -22.19
N SER A 565 11.51 1.95 -22.96
CA SER A 565 12.58 2.56 -23.75
C SER A 565 12.46 2.19 -25.22
N SER A 566 13.09 2.98 -26.08
CA SER A 566 13.15 2.68 -27.52
C SER A 566 13.72 1.28 -27.78
N GLY A 567 12.97 0.46 -28.51
CA GLY A 567 13.34 -0.92 -28.82
C GLY A 567 12.54 -1.96 -28.04
N ASP A 568 11.98 -1.59 -26.88
CA ASP A 568 11.09 -2.46 -26.10
C ASP A 568 9.87 -2.86 -26.94
N VAL A 569 9.39 -4.08 -26.71
CA VAL A 569 8.19 -4.63 -27.33
C VAL A 569 7.28 -5.10 -26.22
N VAL A 570 6.05 -4.61 -26.21
CA VAL A 570 4.99 -5.03 -25.29
C VAL A 570 3.82 -5.56 -26.10
N THR A 571 3.19 -6.61 -25.60
CA THR A 571 2.00 -7.20 -26.23
C THR A 571 0.82 -6.97 -25.30
N PRO A 572 -0.14 -6.09 -25.64
CA PRO A 572 -1.26 -5.77 -24.75
C PRO A 572 -2.17 -6.97 -24.53
N ILE A 573 -2.72 -7.06 -23.32
CA ILE A 573 -3.66 -8.10 -22.90
C ILE A 573 -5.07 -7.51 -22.82
N TYR A 574 -6.06 -8.29 -23.24
CA TYR A 574 -7.46 -7.90 -23.19
C TYR A 574 -8.34 -9.02 -22.63
N GLU A 575 -9.26 -8.68 -21.75
CA GLU A 575 -10.39 -9.55 -21.43
C GLU A 575 -11.38 -9.61 -22.57
N MET A 576 -12.00 -10.78 -22.74
CA MET A 576 -13.09 -10.96 -23.68
C MET A 576 -14.43 -10.79 -22.97
N TYR A 577 -15.34 -10.03 -23.59
CA TYR A 577 -16.72 -9.94 -23.14
C TYR A 577 -17.38 -11.32 -23.08
N GLY A 578 -17.95 -11.66 -21.93
CA GLY A 578 -18.59 -12.96 -21.67
C GLY A 578 -17.60 -14.14 -21.60
N GLY A 579 -16.29 -13.86 -21.47
CA GLY A 579 -15.29 -14.87 -21.16
C GLY A 579 -15.41 -15.40 -19.73
N GLU A 580 -14.70 -16.50 -19.45
CA GLU A 580 -14.50 -16.96 -18.07
C GLU A 580 -13.67 -15.93 -17.29
N ASN A 581 -13.91 -15.78 -15.99
CA ASN A 581 -13.15 -14.84 -15.15
C ASN A 581 -11.64 -15.10 -15.27
N GLY A 582 -10.87 -14.03 -15.51
CA GLY A 582 -9.42 -14.12 -15.70
C GLY A 582 -8.97 -14.63 -17.08
N ALA A 583 -9.89 -15.01 -17.97
CA ALA A 583 -9.55 -15.38 -19.35
C ALA A 583 -9.22 -14.14 -20.19
N TYR A 584 -8.08 -14.18 -20.87
CA TYR A 584 -7.60 -13.08 -21.70
C TYR A 584 -7.07 -13.53 -23.05
N VAL A 585 -6.90 -12.56 -23.95
CA VAL A 585 -6.23 -12.72 -25.23
C VAL A 585 -5.12 -11.68 -25.39
N GLU A 586 -4.05 -12.08 -26.07
CA GLU A 586 -2.96 -11.19 -26.48
C GLU A 586 -3.33 -10.44 -27.76
N GLY A 587 -3.09 -9.13 -27.79
CA GLY A 587 -3.20 -8.32 -28.98
C GLY A 587 -1.94 -8.35 -29.85
N GLY A 588 -1.79 -7.33 -30.70
CA GLY A 588 -0.60 -7.17 -31.53
C GLY A 588 0.55 -6.45 -30.82
N ASP A 589 1.78 -6.89 -31.10
CA ASP A 589 3.01 -6.29 -30.57
C ASP A 589 3.09 -4.78 -30.83
N ILE A 590 3.36 -4.02 -29.77
CA ILE A 590 3.64 -2.59 -29.80
C ILE A 590 5.13 -2.39 -29.56
N ARG A 591 5.85 -1.96 -30.61
CA ARG A 591 7.27 -1.60 -30.50
C ARG A 591 7.42 -0.14 -30.11
N ILE A 592 8.12 0.12 -29.01
CA ILE A 592 8.43 1.47 -28.54
C ILE A 592 9.50 2.09 -29.44
N GLY A 593 9.16 3.22 -30.08
CA GLY A 593 10.05 3.95 -30.98
C GLY A 593 10.92 4.99 -30.28
N PHE A 594 11.73 5.71 -31.06
CA PHE A 594 12.62 6.77 -30.56
C PHE A 594 11.91 7.94 -29.86
N THR A 595 10.62 8.13 -30.12
CA THR A 595 9.79 9.14 -29.45
C THR A 595 9.30 8.70 -28.07
N GLY A 596 9.63 7.48 -27.64
CA GLY A 596 9.19 6.90 -26.38
C GLY A 596 7.78 6.29 -26.46
N ALA A 597 7.35 5.74 -25.32
CA ALA A 597 5.98 5.33 -25.08
C ALA A 597 5.14 6.55 -24.71
N LYS A 598 3.93 6.67 -25.26
CA LYS A 598 2.99 7.72 -24.89
C LYS A 598 1.56 7.21 -24.88
N ILE A 599 0.81 7.63 -23.86
CA ILE A 599 -0.65 7.51 -23.84
C ILE A 599 -1.28 8.77 -24.44
N THR A 600 -2.18 8.58 -25.39
CA THR A 600 -2.99 9.65 -25.96
C THR A 600 -4.45 9.24 -26.02
N GLU A 601 -5.35 10.16 -25.72
CA GLU A 601 -6.77 9.99 -26.03
C GLU A 601 -7.03 10.41 -27.48
N ASN A 602 -7.61 9.51 -28.27
CA ASN A 602 -7.96 9.76 -29.66
C ASN A 602 -9.42 9.37 -29.90
N LEU A 603 -10.04 9.94 -30.96
CA LEU A 603 -11.37 9.50 -31.37
C LEU A 603 -11.39 7.97 -31.58
N MET A 604 -12.51 7.36 -31.20
CA MET A 604 -12.81 5.96 -31.52
C MET A 604 -12.64 5.70 -33.01
N ASP A 605 -12.03 4.57 -33.35
CA ASP A 605 -11.89 4.13 -34.74
C ASP A 605 -13.26 3.80 -35.34
N ASP A 606 -13.31 3.70 -36.66
CA ASP A 606 -14.48 3.15 -37.33
C ASP A 606 -14.56 1.65 -37.00
N GLY A 607 -15.66 1.22 -36.39
CA GLY A 607 -15.82 -0.16 -35.94
C GLY A 607 -17.08 -0.42 -35.14
N ASP A 608 -17.27 -1.70 -34.82
CA ASP A 608 -18.34 -2.18 -33.95
C ASP A 608 -17.83 -2.25 -32.52
N TYR A 609 -18.65 -1.72 -31.60
CA TYR A 609 -18.36 -1.66 -30.17
C TYR A 609 -19.60 -2.15 -29.41
N ILE A 610 -19.40 -2.57 -28.17
CA ILE A 610 -20.48 -2.72 -27.20
C ILE A 610 -20.14 -1.91 -25.97
N VAL A 611 -21.17 -1.44 -25.28
CA VAL A 611 -21.06 -0.93 -23.93
C VAL A 611 -21.87 -1.79 -22.99
N SER A 612 -21.33 -2.05 -21.81
CA SER A 612 -22.09 -2.57 -20.67
C SER A 612 -22.06 -1.55 -19.54
N TYR A 613 -23.09 -1.56 -18.70
CA TYR A 613 -23.18 -0.66 -17.56
C TYR A 613 -22.96 -1.45 -16.30
N THR A 614 -22.25 -0.83 -15.38
CA THR A 614 -22.00 -1.38 -14.06
C THR A 614 -22.41 -0.40 -12.99
N ALA A 615 -22.97 -0.91 -11.91
CA ALA A 615 -23.12 -0.18 -10.66
C ALA A 615 -22.48 -0.97 -9.54
N GLU A 616 -21.91 -0.27 -8.58
CA GLU A 616 -21.36 -0.81 -7.35
C GLU A 616 -22.23 -0.29 -6.20
N ASP A 617 -22.61 -1.18 -5.28
CA ASP A 617 -23.40 -0.81 -4.11
C ASP A 617 -22.56 -0.48 -2.86
N LEU A 618 -23.26 -0.16 -1.77
CA LEU A 618 -22.70 0.12 -0.44
C LEU A 618 -21.72 -0.92 0.07
N TYR A 619 -21.83 -2.17 -0.38
CA TYR A 619 -20.98 -3.27 0.06
C TYR A 619 -20.03 -3.70 -1.06
N GLY A 620 -19.80 -2.90 -2.09
CA GLY A 620 -18.88 -3.24 -3.18
C GLY A 620 -19.41 -4.30 -4.14
N ILE A 621 -20.68 -4.73 -4.02
CA ILE A 621 -21.25 -5.71 -4.94
C ILE A 621 -21.45 -5.02 -6.28
N THR A 622 -20.81 -5.57 -7.30
CA THR A 622 -20.94 -5.07 -8.67
C THR A 622 -22.10 -5.75 -9.37
N TYR A 623 -23.00 -4.94 -9.91
CA TYR A 623 -24.07 -5.35 -10.80
C TYR A 623 -23.67 -4.97 -12.23
N GLU A 624 -23.91 -5.86 -13.18
CA GLU A 624 -23.77 -5.58 -14.61
C GLU A 624 -25.15 -5.68 -15.28
N CYS A 625 -25.50 -4.74 -16.16
CA CYS A 625 -26.76 -4.77 -16.89
C CYS A 625 -26.58 -4.55 -18.42
N ASP A 626 -27.73 -4.53 -19.11
CA ASP A 626 -27.96 -4.40 -20.56
C ASP A 626 -26.77 -3.95 -21.40
N THR A 627 -26.47 -4.70 -22.46
CA THR A 627 -25.50 -4.27 -23.47
C THR A 627 -26.17 -3.55 -24.62
N ASN A 628 -25.59 -2.41 -25.01
CA ASN A 628 -25.98 -1.72 -26.23
C ASN A 628 -24.90 -1.90 -27.30
N ASN A 629 -25.34 -2.24 -28.52
CA ASN A 629 -24.47 -2.24 -29.69
C ASN A 629 -24.22 -0.81 -30.14
N LEU A 630 -22.96 -0.48 -30.34
CA LEU A 630 -22.51 0.81 -30.81
C LEU A 630 -21.78 0.66 -32.13
N THR A 631 -21.97 1.63 -33.01
CA THR A 631 -21.10 1.83 -34.16
C THR A 631 -20.43 3.19 -34.05
N SER A 632 -19.13 3.24 -34.23
CA SER A 632 -18.39 4.48 -34.38
C SER A 632 -18.17 4.75 -35.86
N THR A 633 -18.47 5.97 -36.32
CA THR A 633 -18.11 6.44 -37.67
C THR A 633 -17.52 7.83 -37.56
N LYS A 634 -16.23 7.96 -37.87
CA LYS A 634 -15.41 9.18 -37.72
C LYS A 634 -15.46 9.73 -36.30
N GLY A 635 -15.43 8.86 -35.29
CA GLY A 635 -15.55 9.22 -33.87
C GLY A 635 -16.94 9.66 -33.43
N THR A 636 -17.97 9.58 -34.30
CA THR A 636 -19.36 9.76 -33.89
C THR A 636 -19.94 8.43 -33.49
N ILE A 637 -20.31 8.29 -32.21
CA ILE A 637 -20.97 7.10 -31.68
C ILE A 637 -22.46 7.12 -32.08
N ARG A 638 -22.95 5.99 -32.59
CA ARG A 638 -24.38 5.74 -32.82
C ARG A 638 -24.79 4.45 -32.14
N ILE A 639 -25.86 4.56 -31.38
CA ILE A 639 -26.47 3.45 -30.67
C ILE A 639 -27.41 2.72 -31.62
N MET A 640 -27.25 1.40 -31.70
CA MET A 640 -28.07 0.54 -32.54
C MET A 640 -29.13 -0.12 -31.66
N ASN A 641 -30.27 0.56 -31.48
CA ASN A 641 -31.44 -0.04 -30.83
C ASN A 641 -32.04 -1.07 -31.80
N TYR A 642 -31.95 -2.36 -31.45
CA TYR A 642 -32.57 -3.45 -32.21
C TYR A 642 -33.96 -3.80 -31.67
#